data_AF-A0A7C7X8U6-F1
#
_entry.id   AF-A0A7C7X8U6-F1
#
_cell.length_a   1.000
_cell.length_b   1.000
_cell.length_c   1.000
_cell.angle_alpha   90.00
_cell.angle_beta   90.00
_cell.angle_gamma   90.00
#
_symmetry.space_group_name_H-M   'P 1'
#
loop_
_entity.id
_entity.type
_entity.pdbx_description
1 polymer ?
#
loop_
_entity_poly.entity_id
_entity_poly.type
_entity_poly.pdbx_seq_one_letter_code
_entity_poly.pdbx_strand_id
1 'polypeptide(L)'
;MKRITFVVLVTCFAAHSMAVATAPAVQVSSVRQVVAHRGASTERPECTLAAIQRSIDVGATAVEIDIRTSKDGRLFVLHDETLDRTTNGQGRASERTMAELKKLDAGSWFDAKYKDERIPTLRESLELCRGKIDLLLDLKEKGATYVETVVREIREYGNPKRTIIGVRSVAQAEQFRKLLPTSRQLGLIPVPQQIDAFAKAGVETIRLWPNWLADDSLVAQIRRHKVQLHLNGTTGKPPEVLMLLRHKPYSLSADDPATLIATLDEWKRSQATLSALDDLVTSASDATMIPWVSRPGSSTFLNRDYEMVVLPQALHDQPRYIFDGGSGDRIVMKFGKPAVVFAAFEYNDTGAWSFPAGRTPLDLGWRLLTQNGYRGTSNDNLGDKPHFASIYYCEYDGGEQLSGLPAWWLCLAIVDPASAAKIPGYRRGTSGPIAISPTFSYEGWSTGERPLDVPQFESRKQWNAWQESRRESFVQRLVFPYDEKAVVATEGNVVDRGKFVQQELSVTVGGRRIFRFYRLAPKSATGATGKLPTIVCFMGHGKVQQLLTDRDSYQHACAAQFAERGYLVFAMENVGMEPNGDTHHELDRLLRLDGYCWYSLLFAHQQILMRHIFSENQVDPQRVGVTGVSTGGLLALSAAACEPRITAASVQGIFGSMRISFIHDRDRHCRCGAIPGLLPLFDLPELALLVTPRPIHISNAVNDGFGPLEAKRCLNRIASLYQQAGGPRPEFSEPPGRHEFAFEPALMFFQRTIGKPTNVH
;
A
#
# COMPACT_ATOMS: atom_id res chain seq x y z
N MET A 1 -7.96 21.14 68.10
CA MET A 1 -7.55 21.81 66.85
C MET A 1 -6.19 21.29 66.40
N LYS A 2 -6.14 20.39 65.40
CA LYS A 2 -4.93 20.11 64.61
C LYS A 2 -5.38 19.79 63.18
N ARG A 3 -4.95 20.61 62.22
CA ARG A 3 -5.18 20.46 60.78
C ARG A 3 -4.38 19.24 60.29
N ILE A 4 -5.05 18.31 59.61
CA ILE A 4 -4.41 17.23 58.86
C ILE A 4 -4.27 17.72 57.42
N THR A 5 -3.05 18.02 57.00
CA THR A 5 -2.70 18.36 55.61
C THR A 5 -2.52 17.06 54.84
N PHE A 6 -3.36 16.78 53.85
CA PHE A 6 -3.15 15.71 52.87
C PHE A 6 -2.13 16.19 51.83
N VAL A 7 -0.96 15.56 51.79
CA VAL A 7 0.01 15.70 50.69
C VAL A 7 -0.40 14.69 49.63
N VAL A 8 -0.93 15.17 48.50
CA VAL A 8 -1.14 14.35 47.29
C VAL A 8 0.21 14.25 46.59
N LEU A 9 0.85 13.07 46.69
CA LEU A 9 1.96 12.70 45.81
C LEU A 9 1.40 12.48 44.41
N VAL A 10 1.63 13.43 43.50
CA VAL A 10 1.46 13.22 42.06
C VAL A 10 2.64 12.37 41.60
N THR A 11 2.42 11.07 41.43
CA THR A 11 3.35 10.20 40.72
C THR A 11 3.38 10.61 39.24
N CYS A 12 4.51 11.17 38.81
CA CYS A 12 4.79 11.41 37.40
C CYS A 12 4.62 10.10 36.62
N PHE A 13 3.57 10.02 35.80
CA PHE A 13 3.54 9.07 34.69
C PHE A 13 4.71 9.44 33.77
N ALA A 14 5.77 8.63 33.80
CA ALA A 14 6.78 8.63 32.76
C ALA A 14 6.04 8.36 31.45
N ALA A 15 5.99 9.39 30.60
CA ALA A 15 5.55 9.26 29.22
C ALA A 15 6.37 8.11 28.61
N HIS A 16 5.72 6.98 28.35
CA HIS A 16 6.26 5.99 27.45
C HIS A 16 6.34 6.67 26.11
N SER A 17 7.52 7.22 25.81
CA SER A 17 7.89 7.56 24.45
C SER A 17 7.75 6.28 23.65
N MET A 18 6.64 6.13 22.93
CA MET A 18 6.60 5.20 21.82
C MET A 18 7.72 5.64 20.91
N ALA A 19 8.80 4.86 20.90
CA ALA A 19 9.91 5.06 20.00
C ALA A 19 9.34 5.10 18.59
N VAL A 20 9.24 6.31 18.04
CA VAL A 20 8.98 6.55 16.63
C VAL A 20 9.97 5.67 15.88
N ALA A 21 9.46 4.73 15.09
CA ALA A 21 10.28 3.90 14.22
C ALA A 21 11.28 4.82 13.50
N THR A 22 12.57 4.62 13.78
CA THR A 22 13.65 5.43 13.21
C THR A 22 13.47 5.48 11.69
N ALA A 23 13.38 6.69 11.12
CA ALA A 23 13.19 6.88 9.69
C ALA A 23 14.17 6.02 8.86
N PRO A 24 13.77 5.51 7.68
CA PRO A 24 14.63 4.66 6.82
C PRO A 24 16.01 5.27 6.55
N ALA A 25 16.07 6.60 6.53
CA ALA A 25 17.27 7.42 6.50
C ALA A 25 18.38 6.95 7.48
N VAL A 26 18.07 6.70 8.76
CA VAL A 26 19.08 6.27 9.75
C VAL A 26 19.60 4.85 9.46
N GLN A 27 18.82 4.04 8.74
CA GLN A 27 19.06 2.61 8.56
C GLN A 27 19.89 2.28 7.31
N VAL A 28 19.86 3.10 6.26
CA VAL A 28 20.68 2.91 5.04
C VAL A 28 22.17 2.88 5.35
N SER A 29 22.63 3.69 6.31
CA SER A 29 24.04 3.75 6.75
C SER A 29 24.58 2.45 7.35
N SER A 30 23.68 1.52 7.74
CA SER A 30 24.06 0.21 8.27
C SER A 30 24.52 -0.77 7.19
N VAL A 31 24.05 -0.61 5.95
CA VAL A 31 24.41 -1.47 4.82
C VAL A 31 25.81 -1.09 4.33
N ARG A 32 26.77 -1.98 4.56
CA ARG A 32 28.17 -1.82 4.13
C ARG A 32 28.54 -2.71 2.95
N GLN A 33 27.70 -3.69 2.62
CA GLN A 33 27.94 -4.62 1.53
C GLN A 33 26.65 -4.92 0.76
N VAL A 34 26.67 -4.68 -0.55
CA VAL A 34 25.67 -5.12 -1.53
C VAL A 34 26.24 -6.32 -2.28
N VAL A 35 25.51 -7.44 -2.24
CA VAL A 35 25.86 -8.71 -2.87
C VAL A 35 24.97 -8.95 -4.09
N ALA A 36 25.55 -9.06 -5.27
CA ALA A 36 24.83 -9.47 -6.47
C ALA A 36 24.54 -10.98 -6.42
N HIS A 37 23.28 -11.36 -6.23
CA HIS A 37 22.88 -12.76 -6.00
C HIS A 37 22.92 -13.56 -7.30
N ARG A 38 23.82 -14.55 -7.36
CA ARG A 38 24.15 -15.32 -8.57
C ARG A 38 24.66 -14.45 -9.73
N GLY A 39 25.21 -13.28 -9.40
CA GLY A 39 25.48 -12.19 -10.33
C GLY A 39 24.31 -11.21 -10.46
N ALA A 40 24.34 -10.35 -11.47
CA ALA A 40 23.19 -9.48 -11.79
C ALA A 40 22.16 -10.27 -12.61
N SER A 41 21.54 -11.27 -11.97
CA SER A 41 20.74 -12.34 -12.60
C SER A 41 19.43 -11.86 -13.24
N THR A 42 18.96 -10.67 -12.89
CA THR A 42 17.86 -9.98 -13.60
C THR A 42 18.28 -9.36 -14.93
N GLU A 43 19.57 -9.07 -15.11
CA GLU A 43 20.10 -8.39 -16.30
C GLU A 43 20.91 -9.31 -17.22
N ARG A 44 21.46 -10.39 -16.68
CA ARG A 44 22.37 -11.34 -17.32
C ARG A 44 22.03 -12.77 -16.90
N PRO A 45 22.34 -13.79 -17.72
CA PRO A 45 22.14 -15.19 -17.35
C PRO A 45 22.88 -15.49 -16.04
N GLU A 46 22.15 -15.92 -15.01
CA GLU A 46 22.71 -16.17 -13.68
C GLU A 46 23.90 -17.16 -13.73
N CYS A 47 24.80 -17.05 -12.75
CA CYS A 47 25.95 -17.95 -12.61
C CYS A 47 26.95 -17.97 -13.80
N THR A 48 26.94 -16.95 -14.67
CA THR A 48 27.89 -16.81 -15.81
C THR A 48 28.96 -15.74 -15.57
N LEU A 49 30.02 -15.74 -16.39
CA LEU A 49 31.01 -14.66 -16.36
C LEU A 49 30.39 -13.31 -16.75
N ALA A 50 29.41 -13.30 -17.67
CA ALA A 50 28.65 -12.10 -18.01
C ALA A 50 27.91 -11.49 -16.81
N ALA A 51 27.26 -12.32 -15.98
CA ALA A 51 26.57 -11.84 -14.77
C ALA A 51 27.54 -11.34 -13.69
N ILE A 52 28.70 -11.97 -13.55
CA ILE A 52 29.79 -11.51 -12.68
C ILE A 52 30.32 -10.15 -13.17
N GLN A 53 30.62 -10.03 -14.47
CA GLN A 53 31.10 -8.78 -15.04
C GLN A 53 30.08 -7.67 -14.85
N ARG A 54 28.79 -7.94 -15.08
CA ARG A 54 27.75 -6.94 -14.84
C ARG A 54 27.69 -6.50 -13.38
N SER A 55 27.90 -7.40 -12.43
CA SER A 55 27.96 -7.07 -11.00
C SER A 55 29.08 -6.07 -10.68
N ILE A 56 30.23 -6.22 -11.34
CA ILE A 56 31.34 -5.25 -11.27
C ILE A 56 30.90 -3.91 -11.89
N ASP A 57 30.30 -3.94 -13.08
CA ASP A 57 29.92 -2.74 -13.82
C ASP A 57 28.89 -1.87 -13.08
N VAL A 58 27.97 -2.49 -12.35
CA VAL A 58 26.94 -1.78 -11.57
C VAL A 58 27.44 -1.31 -10.20
N GLY A 59 28.67 -1.65 -9.82
CA GLY A 59 29.27 -1.24 -8.55
C GLY A 59 28.82 -2.06 -7.34
N ALA A 60 28.38 -3.31 -7.53
CA ALA A 60 28.15 -4.20 -6.40
C ALA A 60 29.46 -4.45 -5.65
N THR A 61 29.38 -4.55 -4.32
CA THR A 61 30.59 -4.72 -3.49
C THR A 61 31.04 -6.18 -3.40
N ALA A 62 30.11 -7.11 -3.60
CA ALA A 62 30.36 -8.54 -3.68
C ALA A 62 29.46 -9.18 -4.75
N VAL A 63 29.89 -10.33 -5.28
CA VAL A 63 29.05 -11.19 -6.12
C VAL A 63 28.99 -12.59 -5.50
N GLU A 64 27.79 -13.15 -5.46
CA GLU A 64 27.57 -14.52 -5.01
C GLU A 64 27.62 -15.48 -6.19
N ILE A 65 28.33 -16.60 -6.03
CA ILE A 65 28.36 -17.70 -6.99
C ILE A 65 28.24 -19.06 -6.29
N ASP A 66 27.58 -20.00 -6.95
CA ASP A 66 27.30 -21.34 -6.45
C ASP A 66 28.33 -22.36 -6.94
N ILE A 67 29.06 -23.01 -6.02
CA ILE A 67 30.18 -23.89 -6.39
C ILE A 67 29.81 -25.36 -6.30
N ARG A 68 30.15 -26.11 -7.36
CA ARG A 68 29.94 -27.56 -7.54
C ARG A 68 31.17 -28.24 -8.12
N THR A 69 31.22 -29.57 -8.03
CA THR A 69 32.31 -30.42 -8.51
C THR A 69 31.86 -31.25 -9.72
N SER A 70 32.65 -31.21 -10.78
CA SER A 70 32.47 -32.02 -11.99
C SER A 70 32.98 -33.45 -11.78
N LYS A 71 32.66 -34.35 -12.72
CA LYS A 71 33.05 -35.77 -12.67
C LYS A 71 34.56 -35.99 -12.56
N ASP A 72 35.37 -35.11 -13.15
CA ASP A 72 36.83 -35.12 -13.13
C ASP A 72 37.43 -34.27 -11.98
N GLY A 73 36.61 -33.87 -11.00
CA GLY A 73 37.06 -33.21 -9.78
C GLY A 73 37.36 -31.70 -9.91
N ARG A 74 36.94 -31.07 -11.01
CA ARG A 74 37.12 -29.62 -11.23
C ARG A 74 35.91 -28.84 -10.69
N LEU A 75 36.18 -27.66 -10.13
CA LEU A 75 35.15 -26.79 -9.57
C LEU A 75 34.54 -25.86 -10.62
N PHE A 76 33.21 -25.81 -10.67
CA PHE A 76 32.44 -25.00 -11.61
C PHE A 76 31.27 -24.28 -10.92
N VAL A 77 30.74 -23.29 -11.63
CA VAL A 77 29.67 -22.41 -11.14
C VAL A 77 28.33 -22.84 -11.71
N LEU A 78 27.40 -23.26 -10.84
CA LEU A 78 26.01 -23.57 -11.21
C LEU A 78 25.14 -23.68 -9.95
N HIS A 79 24.00 -22.98 -9.94
CA HIS A 79 23.08 -23.03 -8.80
C HIS A 79 22.43 -24.40 -8.62
N ASP A 80 21.87 -24.98 -9.69
CA ASP A 80 21.05 -26.20 -9.64
C ASP A 80 21.89 -27.48 -9.68
N GLU A 81 21.32 -28.60 -9.22
CA GLU A 81 21.99 -29.91 -9.35
C GLU A 81 22.02 -30.43 -10.79
N THR A 82 21.07 -29.98 -11.62
CA THR A 82 20.90 -30.42 -12.99
C THR A 82 21.06 -29.28 -13.98
N LEU A 83 21.31 -29.63 -15.23
CA LEU A 83 21.64 -28.69 -16.31
C LEU A 83 20.39 -28.07 -16.97
N ASP A 84 19.21 -28.58 -16.67
CA ASP A 84 18.00 -28.43 -17.50
C ASP A 84 17.43 -27.00 -17.52
N ARG A 85 17.58 -26.23 -16.43
CA ARG A 85 16.94 -24.91 -16.31
C ARG A 85 17.73 -23.79 -16.98
N THR A 86 19.06 -23.81 -16.85
CA THR A 86 19.92 -22.67 -17.19
C THR A 86 20.98 -22.99 -18.24
N THR A 87 20.84 -24.14 -18.92
CA THR A 87 21.74 -24.51 -20.00
C THR A 87 20.99 -25.26 -21.10
N ASN A 88 21.66 -25.54 -22.21
CA ASN A 88 21.16 -26.45 -23.25
C ASN A 88 21.47 -27.94 -22.99
N GLY A 89 22.03 -28.28 -21.83
CA GLY A 89 22.27 -29.66 -21.39
C GLY A 89 21.11 -30.26 -20.60
N GLN A 90 21.20 -31.56 -20.30
CA GLN A 90 20.22 -32.28 -19.49
C GLN A 90 20.91 -33.20 -18.48
N GLY A 91 20.22 -33.46 -17.36
CA GLY A 91 20.66 -34.38 -16.32
C GLY A 91 21.61 -33.75 -15.29
N ARG A 92 22.16 -34.60 -14.40
CA ARG A 92 22.99 -34.16 -13.26
C ARG A 92 24.31 -33.57 -13.74
N ALA A 93 24.61 -32.34 -13.33
CA ALA A 93 25.83 -31.64 -13.75
C ALA A 93 27.10 -32.33 -13.25
N SER A 94 27.06 -32.94 -12.05
CA SER A 94 28.19 -33.66 -11.44
C SER A 94 28.61 -34.93 -12.17
N GLU A 95 27.78 -35.43 -13.10
CA GLU A 95 28.10 -36.63 -13.92
C GLU A 95 28.86 -36.29 -15.21
N ARG A 96 29.12 -35.00 -15.45
CA ARG A 96 29.83 -34.50 -16.62
C ARG A 96 31.23 -34.03 -16.22
N THR A 97 32.20 -34.24 -17.10
CA THR A 97 33.55 -33.65 -16.96
C THR A 97 33.50 -32.16 -17.23
N MET A 98 34.47 -31.40 -16.73
CA MET A 98 34.55 -29.96 -17.00
C MET A 98 34.64 -29.64 -18.50
N ALA A 99 35.33 -30.48 -19.27
CA ALA A 99 35.44 -30.34 -20.72
C ALA A 99 34.09 -30.51 -21.44
N GLU A 100 33.19 -31.34 -20.91
CA GLU A 100 31.83 -31.47 -21.43
C GLU A 100 30.95 -30.29 -21.00
N LEU A 101 31.02 -29.89 -19.73
CA LEU A 101 30.28 -28.74 -19.20
C LEU A 101 30.63 -27.45 -19.95
N LYS A 102 31.91 -27.26 -20.33
CA LYS A 102 32.35 -26.09 -21.12
C LYS A 102 31.81 -26.03 -22.55
N LYS A 103 31.24 -27.10 -23.09
CA LYS A 103 30.61 -27.08 -24.42
C LYS A 103 29.17 -26.59 -24.38
N LEU A 104 28.56 -26.52 -23.20
CA LEU A 104 27.17 -26.13 -23.04
C LEU A 104 27.01 -24.61 -23.16
N ASP A 105 25.87 -24.22 -23.71
CA ASP A 105 25.41 -22.85 -23.72
C ASP A 105 24.62 -22.61 -22.43
N ALA A 106 25.05 -21.62 -21.65
CA ALA A 106 24.46 -21.21 -20.36
C ALA A 106 23.78 -19.83 -20.44
N GLY A 107 23.58 -19.27 -21.64
CA GLY A 107 23.08 -17.90 -21.81
C GLY A 107 21.84 -17.75 -22.66
N SER A 108 21.63 -18.63 -23.65
CA SER A 108 20.53 -18.57 -24.61
C SER A 108 19.15 -18.70 -23.96
N TRP A 109 19.05 -19.36 -22.79
CA TRP A 109 17.80 -19.47 -22.04
C TRP A 109 17.34 -18.12 -21.46
N PHE A 110 18.29 -17.20 -21.24
CA PHE A 110 18.01 -15.87 -20.72
C PHE A 110 17.67 -14.90 -21.85
N ASP A 111 18.54 -14.82 -22.86
CA ASP A 111 18.37 -13.97 -24.04
C ASP A 111 19.31 -14.47 -25.15
N ALA A 112 18.85 -14.48 -26.40
CA ALA A 112 19.63 -14.92 -27.56
C ALA A 112 20.96 -14.16 -27.73
N LYS A 113 21.09 -12.94 -27.21
CA LYS A 113 22.36 -12.17 -27.27
C LYS A 113 23.48 -12.73 -26.37
N TYR A 114 23.14 -13.56 -25.39
CA TYR A 114 24.12 -14.28 -24.56
C TYR A 114 24.36 -15.70 -25.06
N LYS A 115 23.96 -15.98 -26.30
CA LYS A 115 24.36 -17.20 -26.97
C LYS A 115 25.87 -17.35 -26.87
N ASP A 116 26.29 -18.57 -26.60
CA ASP A 116 27.65 -18.99 -26.39
C ASP A 116 28.31 -18.66 -25.04
N GLU A 117 27.58 -18.06 -24.10
CA GLU A 117 28.01 -18.04 -22.70
C GLU A 117 28.21 -19.46 -22.17
N ARG A 118 29.29 -19.67 -21.42
CA ARG A 118 29.69 -21.00 -20.93
C ARG A 118 29.57 -21.08 -19.42
N ILE A 119 29.34 -22.30 -18.91
CA ILE A 119 29.44 -22.60 -17.49
C ILE A 119 30.86 -22.23 -16.98
N PRO A 120 31.02 -21.27 -16.05
CA PRO A 120 32.33 -20.86 -15.55
C PRO A 120 32.95 -21.91 -14.64
N THR A 121 34.27 -21.96 -14.62
CA THR A 121 35.04 -22.58 -13.55
C THR A 121 35.14 -21.64 -12.35
N LEU A 122 35.41 -22.18 -11.15
CA LEU A 122 35.76 -21.34 -10.01
C LEU A 122 37.00 -20.48 -10.32
N ARG A 123 38.00 -21.05 -11.00
CA ARG A 123 39.21 -20.34 -11.44
C ARG A 123 38.89 -19.08 -12.25
N GLU A 124 38.13 -19.22 -13.34
CA GLU A 124 37.79 -18.07 -14.21
C GLU A 124 37.02 -17.00 -13.43
N SER A 125 36.16 -17.42 -12.49
CA SER A 125 35.41 -16.50 -11.64
C SER A 125 36.32 -15.76 -10.64
N LEU A 126 37.30 -16.45 -10.06
CA LEU A 126 38.31 -15.86 -9.16
C LEU A 126 39.20 -14.87 -9.92
N GLU A 127 39.69 -15.25 -11.10
CA GLU A 127 40.52 -14.40 -11.96
C GLU A 127 39.75 -13.14 -12.41
N LEU A 128 38.47 -13.27 -12.79
CA LEU A 128 37.63 -12.15 -13.17
C LEU A 128 37.41 -11.16 -12.02
N CYS A 129 37.14 -11.67 -10.81
CA CYS A 129 36.85 -10.85 -9.63
C CYS A 129 38.10 -10.23 -8.99
N ARG A 130 39.30 -10.80 -9.24
CA ARG A 130 40.54 -10.40 -8.56
C ARG A 130 40.80 -8.90 -8.68
N GLY A 131 40.86 -8.23 -7.52
CA GLY A 131 41.10 -6.79 -7.42
C GLY A 131 39.90 -5.90 -7.73
N LYS A 132 38.77 -6.45 -8.20
CA LYS A 132 37.60 -5.69 -8.64
C LYS A 132 36.44 -5.77 -7.66
N ILE A 133 36.05 -6.98 -7.24
CA ILE A 133 34.87 -7.23 -6.40
C ILE A 133 35.17 -8.34 -5.40
N ASP A 134 34.49 -8.34 -4.25
CA ASP A 134 34.57 -9.48 -3.32
C ASP A 134 33.77 -10.67 -3.89
N LEU A 135 34.22 -11.90 -3.61
CA LEU A 135 33.56 -13.10 -4.10
C LEU A 135 32.95 -13.88 -2.93
N LEU A 136 31.63 -14.05 -2.93
CA LEU A 136 30.90 -14.90 -1.99
C LEU A 136 30.65 -16.27 -2.64
N LEU A 137 31.18 -17.32 -2.03
CA LEU A 137 31.01 -18.69 -2.50
C LEU A 137 29.88 -19.38 -1.73
N ASP A 138 28.74 -19.65 -2.37
CA ASP A 138 27.75 -20.59 -1.82
C ASP A 138 28.19 -22.02 -2.13
N LEU A 139 28.64 -22.74 -1.10
CA LEU A 139 29.14 -24.10 -1.22
C LEU A 139 27.98 -25.09 -1.30
N LYS A 140 27.80 -25.77 -2.44
CA LYS A 140 26.72 -26.76 -2.61
C LYS A 140 27.09 -28.16 -2.13
N GLU A 141 28.36 -28.40 -1.81
CA GLU A 141 28.89 -29.72 -1.45
C GLU A 141 29.62 -29.72 -0.09
N LYS A 142 29.87 -30.92 0.42
CA LYS A 142 30.52 -31.20 1.72
C LYS A 142 31.67 -32.19 1.53
N GLY A 143 32.56 -32.28 2.53
CA GLY A 143 33.64 -33.26 2.55
C GLY A 143 35.03 -32.61 2.43
N ALA A 144 36.05 -33.28 2.99
CA ALA A 144 37.40 -32.73 3.12
C ALA A 144 38.03 -32.42 1.75
N THR A 145 37.94 -33.35 0.78
CA THR A 145 38.50 -33.17 -0.56
C THR A 145 37.91 -31.96 -1.30
N TYR A 146 36.61 -31.72 -1.17
CA TYR A 146 35.94 -30.55 -1.75
C TYR A 146 36.47 -29.26 -1.12
N VAL A 147 36.52 -29.19 0.21
CA VAL A 147 37.05 -28.04 0.96
C VAL A 147 38.51 -27.77 0.58
N GLU A 148 39.37 -28.78 0.55
CA GLU A 148 40.77 -28.66 0.17
C GLU A 148 40.95 -28.15 -1.26
N THR A 149 40.10 -28.61 -2.19
CA THR A 149 40.10 -28.17 -3.59
C THR A 149 39.70 -26.69 -3.70
N VAL A 150 38.64 -26.26 -3.00
CA VAL A 150 38.22 -24.85 -2.94
C VAL A 150 39.34 -23.99 -2.35
N VAL A 151 39.95 -24.41 -1.24
CA VAL A 151 41.06 -23.71 -0.59
C VAL A 151 42.25 -23.55 -1.53
N ARG A 152 42.62 -24.60 -2.27
CA ARG A 152 43.71 -24.55 -3.25
C ARG A 152 43.45 -23.52 -4.34
N GLU A 153 42.27 -23.57 -4.98
CA GLU A 153 41.88 -22.64 -6.05
C GLU A 153 41.89 -21.18 -5.55
N ILE A 154 41.36 -20.91 -4.35
CA ILE A 154 41.37 -19.55 -3.78
C ILE A 154 42.80 -19.06 -3.49
N ARG A 155 43.68 -19.93 -2.99
CA ARG A 155 45.08 -19.56 -2.71
C ARG A 155 45.87 -19.27 -3.99
N GLU A 156 45.62 -20.06 -5.05
CA GLU A 156 46.37 -19.98 -6.30
C GLU A 156 45.87 -18.83 -7.19
N TYR A 157 44.55 -18.75 -7.42
CA TYR A 157 43.95 -17.84 -8.39
C TYR A 157 43.20 -16.67 -7.74
N GLY A 158 42.76 -16.84 -6.49
CA GLY A 158 41.95 -15.86 -5.75
C GLY A 158 42.73 -14.88 -4.89
N ASN A 159 42.01 -14.26 -3.96
CA ASN A 159 42.56 -13.55 -2.81
C ASN A 159 41.74 -13.97 -1.57
N PRO A 160 42.33 -14.72 -0.62
CA PRO A 160 41.61 -15.17 0.58
C PRO A 160 40.90 -14.05 1.33
N LYS A 161 41.50 -12.86 1.47
CA LYS A 161 40.93 -11.72 2.21
C LYS A 161 39.68 -11.13 1.54
N ARG A 162 39.58 -11.25 0.21
CA ARG A 162 38.44 -10.78 -0.58
C ARG A 162 37.46 -11.90 -0.94
N THR A 163 37.64 -13.09 -0.36
CA THR A 163 36.74 -14.22 -0.54
C THR A 163 35.91 -14.43 0.73
N ILE A 164 34.61 -14.60 0.56
CA ILE A 164 33.65 -14.89 1.62
C ILE A 164 33.17 -16.32 1.41
N ILE A 165 33.31 -17.16 2.42
CA ILE A 165 32.93 -18.58 2.34
C ILE A 165 31.53 -18.75 2.94
N GLY A 166 30.56 -19.08 2.10
CA GLY A 166 29.20 -19.45 2.48
C GLY A 166 29.17 -20.86 3.06
N VAL A 167 29.32 -20.97 4.38
CA VAL A 167 29.38 -22.25 5.10
C VAL A 167 27.99 -22.71 5.52
N ARG A 168 27.71 -24.00 5.33
CA ARG A 168 26.39 -24.63 5.60
C ARG A 168 26.38 -25.57 6.80
N SER A 169 27.51 -25.73 7.49
CA SER A 169 27.60 -26.47 8.76
C SER A 169 28.74 -25.94 9.64
N VAL A 170 28.64 -26.16 10.95
CA VAL A 170 29.70 -25.84 11.92
C VAL A 170 31.02 -26.54 11.57
N ALA A 171 30.97 -27.83 11.23
CA ALA A 171 32.16 -28.58 10.84
C ALA A 171 32.85 -27.98 9.60
N GLN A 172 32.07 -27.50 8.63
CA GLN A 172 32.62 -26.81 7.45
C GLN A 172 33.24 -25.45 7.83
N ALA A 173 32.60 -24.70 8.73
CA ALA A 173 33.14 -23.44 9.27
C ALA A 173 34.50 -23.63 9.95
N GLU A 174 34.62 -24.64 10.82
CA GLU A 174 35.86 -24.99 11.52
C GLU A 174 36.97 -25.42 10.55
N GLN A 175 36.64 -26.24 9.55
CA GLN A 175 37.59 -26.67 8.52
C GLN A 175 38.15 -25.49 7.72
N PHE A 176 37.28 -24.59 7.22
CA PHE A 176 37.73 -23.39 6.50
C PHE A 176 38.47 -22.42 7.41
N ARG A 177 38.12 -22.33 8.70
CA ARG A 177 38.88 -21.50 9.64
C ARG A 177 40.31 -22.00 9.81
N LYS A 178 40.51 -23.32 9.85
CA LYS A 178 41.85 -23.94 9.93
C LYS A 178 42.64 -23.77 8.64
N LEU A 179 42.01 -24.01 7.48
CA LEU A 179 42.70 -24.07 6.19
C LEU A 179 42.82 -22.70 5.49
N LEU A 180 41.91 -21.77 5.75
CA LEU A 180 41.86 -20.46 5.11
C LEU A 180 41.50 -19.36 6.13
N PRO A 181 42.31 -19.17 7.18
CA PRO A 181 41.95 -18.32 8.33
C PRO A 181 41.70 -16.85 7.99
N THR A 182 42.22 -16.37 6.86
CA THR A 182 42.12 -14.98 6.39
C THR A 182 40.86 -14.69 5.57
N SER A 183 40.10 -15.71 5.16
CA SER A 183 38.80 -15.50 4.51
C SER A 183 37.69 -15.25 5.51
N ARG A 184 36.75 -14.37 5.14
CA ARG A 184 35.52 -14.15 5.92
C ARG A 184 34.56 -15.31 5.71
N GLN A 185 33.71 -15.60 6.68
CA GLN A 185 32.67 -16.61 6.56
C GLN A 185 31.28 -16.01 6.70
N LEU A 186 30.36 -16.52 5.88
CA LEU A 186 28.93 -16.26 5.97
C LEU A 186 28.20 -17.57 6.27
N GLY A 187 27.47 -17.61 7.39
CA GLY A 187 26.69 -18.76 7.82
C GLY A 187 25.36 -18.84 7.08
N LEU A 188 25.27 -19.76 6.12
CA LEU A 188 24.04 -20.12 5.42
C LEU A 188 23.28 -21.17 6.26
N ILE A 189 22.77 -20.73 7.41
CA ILE A 189 22.15 -21.64 8.37
C ILE A 189 20.88 -22.30 7.80
N PRO A 190 20.70 -23.62 7.98
CA PRO A 190 19.53 -24.33 7.49
C PRO A 190 18.27 -24.02 8.32
N VAL A 191 18.43 -23.76 9.62
CA VAL A 191 17.35 -23.47 10.57
C VAL A 191 17.79 -22.43 11.62
N PRO A 192 16.87 -21.61 12.17
CA PRO A 192 17.22 -20.55 13.14
C PRO A 192 17.90 -21.05 14.42
N GLN A 193 17.61 -22.29 14.85
CA GLN A 193 18.17 -22.88 16.07
C GLN A 193 19.71 -23.03 16.03
N GLN A 194 20.31 -22.92 14.84
CA GLN A 194 21.77 -23.03 14.66
C GLN A 194 22.53 -21.71 14.78
N ILE A 195 21.85 -20.57 15.03
CA ILE A 195 22.50 -19.25 15.18
C ILE A 195 23.65 -19.32 16.20
N ASP A 196 23.38 -19.85 17.41
CA ASP A 196 24.37 -19.91 18.49
C ASP A 196 25.56 -20.81 18.13
N ALA A 197 25.31 -21.92 17.44
CA ALA A 197 26.35 -22.89 17.08
C ALA A 197 27.31 -22.30 16.04
N PHE A 198 26.79 -21.62 15.01
CA PHE A 198 27.61 -20.96 14.00
C PHE A 198 28.36 -19.75 14.57
N ALA A 199 27.71 -18.96 15.44
CA ALA A 199 28.36 -17.86 16.12
C ALA A 199 29.55 -18.33 16.97
N LYS A 200 29.38 -19.41 17.75
CA LYS A 200 30.46 -20.03 18.53
C LYS A 200 31.59 -20.60 17.68
N ALA A 201 31.28 -21.05 16.46
CA ALA A 201 32.27 -21.51 15.48
C ALA A 201 33.10 -20.36 14.86
N GLY A 202 32.81 -19.10 15.22
CA GLY A 202 33.56 -17.92 14.77
C GLY A 202 33.16 -17.43 13.38
N VAL A 203 31.91 -17.65 12.96
CA VAL A 203 31.38 -17.09 11.70
C VAL A 203 31.06 -15.60 11.87
N GLU A 204 31.53 -14.76 10.97
CA GLU A 204 31.44 -13.29 11.09
C GLU A 204 30.09 -12.71 10.65
N THR A 205 29.39 -13.36 9.72
CA THR A 205 28.09 -12.93 9.20
C THR A 205 27.11 -14.10 9.16
N ILE A 206 25.85 -13.91 9.59
CA ILE A 206 24.80 -14.94 9.48
C ILE A 206 23.65 -14.41 8.62
N ARG A 207 23.16 -15.27 7.71
CA ARG A 207 21.98 -15.00 6.90
C ARG A 207 20.70 -15.45 7.59
N LEU A 208 19.73 -14.55 7.71
CA LEU A 208 18.33 -14.90 7.99
C LEU A 208 17.49 -14.79 6.71
N TRP A 209 16.59 -15.74 6.50
CA TRP A 209 15.59 -15.63 5.44
C TRP A 209 14.52 -14.59 5.79
N PRO A 210 14.00 -13.83 4.81
CA PRO A 210 12.97 -12.83 5.07
C PRO A 210 11.72 -13.35 5.79
N ASN A 211 11.30 -14.58 5.53
CA ASN A 211 10.16 -15.20 6.21
C ASN A 211 10.40 -15.48 7.71
N TRP A 212 11.66 -15.53 8.16
CA TRP A 212 12.00 -15.66 9.58
C TRP A 212 12.00 -14.31 10.32
N LEU A 213 11.93 -13.18 9.60
CA LEU A 213 11.95 -11.85 10.19
C LEU A 213 10.63 -11.41 10.83
N ALA A 214 9.59 -12.27 10.77
CA ALA A 214 8.38 -12.08 11.57
C ALA A 214 8.66 -12.20 13.08
N ASP A 215 9.76 -12.85 13.47
CA ASP A 215 10.23 -12.95 14.85
C ASP A 215 11.50 -12.10 15.04
N ASP A 216 11.32 -10.90 15.60
CA ASP A 216 12.43 -9.98 15.90
C ASP A 216 13.45 -10.55 16.92
N SER A 217 13.09 -11.61 17.65
CA SER A 217 14.00 -12.23 18.63
C SER A 217 15.23 -12.87 17.98
N LEU A 218 15.13 -13.32 16.71
CA LEU A 218 16.24 -13.91 15.96
C LEU A 218 17.30 -12.86 15.61
N VAL A 219 16.87 -11.65 15.23
CA VAL A 219 17.78 -10.52 14.97
C VAL A 219 18.47 -10.11 16.27
N ALA A 220 17.74 -10.08 17.38
CA ALA A 220 18.33 -9.81 18.70
C ALA A 220 19.35 -10.90 19.11
N GLN A 221 19.09 -12.17 18.80
CA GLN A 221 20.00 -13.28 19.07
C GLN A 221 21.33 -13.13 18.30
N ILE A 222 21.30 -12.83 17.00
CA ILE A 222 22.51 -12.57 16.20
C ILE A 222 23.33 -11.42 16.82
N ARG A 223 22.67 -10.32 17.18
CA ARG A 223 23.31 -9.14 17.75
C ARG A 223 23.97 -9.41 19.11
N ARG A 224 23.39 -10.27 19.95
CA ARG A 224 24.00 -10.68 21.24
C ARG A 224 25.36 -11.35 21.07
N HIS A 225 25.55 -12.10 19.98
CA HIS A 225 26.84 -12.71 19.64
C HIS A 225 27.81 -11.78 18.91
N LYS A 226 27.41 -10.52 18.65
CA LYS A 226 28.20 -9.55 17.88
C LYS A 226 28.52 -10.03 16.45
N VAL A 227 27.65 -10.86 15.88
CA VAL A 227 27.74 -11.34 14.51
C VAL A 227 26.98 -10.38 13.58
N GLN A 228 27.47 -10.19 12.35
CA GLN A 228 26.84 -9.33 11.35
C GLN A 228 25.60 -10.00 10.74
N LEU A 229 24.58 -9.20 10.41
CA LEU A 229 23.35 -9.68 9.77
C LEU A 229 23.43 -9.53 8.25
N HIS A 230 23.16 -10.62 7.53
CA HIS A 230 22.88 -10.62 6.09
C HIS A 230 21.41 -10.92 5.84
N LEU A 231 20.77 -10.20 4.93
CA LEU A 231 19.39 -10.48 4.49
C LEU A 231 19.32 -10.57 2.96
N ASN A 232 18.49 -11.48 2.47
CA ASN A 232 18.22 -11.63 1.05
C ASN A 232 17.04 -10.74 0.63
N GLY A 233 17.27 -9.89 -0.35
CA GLY A 233 16.24 -9.29 -1.19
C GLY A 233 16.25 -9.94 -2.57
N THR A 234 15.28 -9.53 -3.39
CA THR A 234 15.07 -10.08 -4.74
C THR A 234 15.18 -8.94 -5.76
N THR A 235 14.34 -7.91 -5.62
CA THR A 235 14.13 -6.87 -6.63
C THR A 235 14.96 -5.61 -6.40
N GLY A 236 15.43 -5.38 -5.18
CA GLY A 236 16.12 -4.14 -4.83
C GLY A 236 15.22 -2.89 -4.83
N LYS A 237 13.90 -3.05 -4.99
CA LYS A 237 12.94 -1.94 -5.08
C LYS A 237 12.59 -1.34 -3.71
N PRO A 238 12.18 -0.06 -3.65
CA PRO A 238 11.94 0.65 -2.39
C PRO A 238 11.06 -0.07 -1.36
N PRO A 239 9.91 -0.71 -1.70
CA PRO A 239 9.07 -1.37 -0.69
C PRO A 239 9.76 -2.56 -0.01
N GLU A 240 10.47 -3.39 -0.80
CA GLU A 240 11.20 -4.55 -0.29
C GLU A 240 12.41 -4.10 0.55
N VAL A 241 13.22 -3.17 0.01
CA VAL A 241 14.41 -2.66 0.69
C VAL A 241 14.04 -1.98 2.00
N LEU A 242 12.94 -1.22 2.05
CA LEU A 242 12.44 -0.60 3.26
C LEU A 242 12.12 -1.62 4.36
N MET A 243 11.50 -2.75 4.00
CA MET A 243 11.20 -3.81 4.97
C MET A 243 12.49 -4.42 5.55
N LEU A 244 13.47 -4.70 4.70
CA LEU A 244 14.75 -5.29 5.13
C LEU A 244 15.58 -4.32 5.99
N LEU A 245 15.59 -3.03 5.65
CA LEU A 245 16.35 -2.01 6.39
C LEU A 245 15.90 -1.82 7.83
N ARG A 246 14.63 -2.13 8.16
CA ARG A 246 14.12 -2.06 9.55
C ARG A 246 14.97 -2.87 10.53
N HIS A 247 15.57 -3.95 10.04
CA HIS A 247 16.40 -4.85 10.84
C HIS A 247 17.89 -4.44 10.86
N LYS A 248 18.25 -3.29 10.26
CA LYS A 248 19.61 -2.72 10.20
C LYS A 248 20.67 -3.75 9.75
N PRO A 249 20.52 -4.35 8.56
CA PRO A 249 21.43 -5.37 8.06
C PRO A 249 22.80 -4.77 7.74
N TYR A 250 23.87 -5.54 7.97
CA TYR A 250 25.22 -5.19 7.52
C TYR A 250 25.37 -5.37 6.01
N SER A 251 24.73 -6.43 5.47
CA SER A 251 24.79 -6.76 4.06
C SER A 251 23.42 -7.16 3.52
N LEU A 252 23.18 -6.80 2.26
CA LEU A 252 21.97 -7.14 1.50
C LEU A 252 22.38 -7.83 0.20
N SER A 253 21.63 -8.87 -0.19
CA SER A 253 21.71 -9.44 -1.53
C SER A 253 20.48 -9.10 -2.37
N ALA A 254 20.62 -9.06 -3.69
CA ALA A 254 19.52 -8.92 -4.64
C ALA A 254 19.88 -9.52 -6.01
N ASP A 255 18.87 -9.99 -6.74
CA ASP A 255 18.99 -10.43 -8.15
C ASP A 255 19.17 -9.23 -9.10
N ASP A 256 18.67 -8.06 -8.69
CA ASP A 256 18.89 -6.76 -9.32
C ASP A 256 19.76 -5.84 -8.44
N PRO A 257 21.09 -6.02 -8.45
CA PRO A 257 22.00 -5.18 -7.68
C PRO A 257 22.00 -3.72 -8.14
N ALA A 258 21.73 -3.43 -9.42
CA ALA A 258 21.70 -2.08 -9.94
C ALA A 258 20.57 -1.26 -9.31
N THR A 259 19.37 -1.82 -9.28
CA THR A 259 18.20 -1.20 -8.64
C THR A 259 18.39 -1.04 -7.14
N LEU A 260 18.99 -2.05 -6.47
CA LEU A 260 19.30 -1.95 -5.04
C LEU A 260 20.29 -0.81 -4.74
N ILE A 261 21.38 -0.69 -5.51
CA ILE A 261 22.37 0.38 -5.34
C ILE A 261 21.74 1.76 -5.60
N ALA A 262 20.98 1.90 -6.69
CA ALA A 262 20.30 3.14 -7.01
C ALA A 262 19.35 3.58 -5.88
N THR A 263 18.56 2.65 -5.34
CA THR A 263 17.66 2.89 -4.20
C THR A 263 18.42 3.37 -2.96
N LEU A 264 19.52 2.69 -2.61
CA LEU A 264 20.32 3.06 -1.43
C LEU A 264 21.02 4.42 -1.62
N ASP A 265 21.52 4.72 -2.83
CA ASP A 265 22.23 5.97 -3.11
C ASP A 265 21.30 7.18 -3.25
N GLU A 266 20.11 6.99 -3.80
CA GLU A 266 19.02 7.98 -3.74
C GLU A 266 18.75 8.39 -2.29
N TRP A 267 18.53 7.42 -1.40
CA TRP A 267 18.25 7.70 0.00
C TRP A 267 19.43 8.32 0.76
N LYS A 268 20.68 7.96 0.44
CA LYS A 268 21.87 8.64 0.98
C LYS A 268 21.95 10.11 0.54
N ARG A 269 21.64 10.41 -0.73
CA ARG A 269 21.68 11.78 -1.28
C ARG A 269 20.61 12.67 -0.65
N SER A 270 19.41 12.14 -0.45
CA SER A 270 18.34 12.88 0.23
C SER A 270 18.72 13.25 1.68
N GLN A 271 19.52 12.42 2.37
CA GLN A 271 20.03 12.74 3.71
C GLN A 271 21.11 13.83 3.73
N ALA A 272 22.07 13.80 2.80
CA ALA A 272 23.15 14.78 2.75
C ALA A 272 22.62 16.19 2.42
N THR A 273 21.55 16.26 1.63
CA THR A 273 20.87 17.51 1.25
C THR A 273 20.17 18.15 2.46
N LEU A 274 19.53 17.34 3.32
CA LEU A 274 18.86 17.81 4.55
C LEU A 274 19.83 18.46 5.55
N SER A 275 21.02 17.87 5.75
CA SER A 275 22.00 18.38 6.71
C SER A 275 22.67 19.69 6.27
N ALA A 276 22.86 19.91 4.96
CA ALA A 276 23.45 21.13 4.42
C ALA A 276 22.46 22.30 4.34
N LEU A 277 21.16 22.01 4.28
CA LEU A 277 20.07 22.98 4.25
C LEU A 277 19.73 23.51 5.64
N ASP A 278 19.81 22.66 6.68
CA ASP A 278 19.75 23.12 8.07
C ASP A 278 20.87 24.12 8.34
N ASP A 279 22.12 23.89 7.91
CA ASP A 279 23.20 24.86 8.06
C ASP A 279 22.98 26.19 7.30
N LEU A 280 22.21 26.17 6.21
CA LEU A 280 21.87 27.35 5.40
C LEU A 280 20.75 28.20 6.02
N VAL A 281 19.89 27.58 6.87
CA VAL A 281 18.74 28.21 7.55
C VAL A 281 19.04 28.53 9.03
N THR A 282 19.92 27.76 9.69
CA THR A 282 20.19 27.85 11.15
C THR A 282 21.03 29.07 11.54
N SER A 283 21.47 29.92 10.60
CA SER A 283 22.06 31.23 10.91
C SER A 283 21.04 32.37 11.07
N ALA A 284 19.73 32.09 11.10
CA ALA A 284 18.68 33.07 11.37
C ALA A 284 18.51 33.29 12.89
N SER A 285 19.14 34.33 13.44
CA SER A 285 19.16 34.60 14.89
C SER A 285 17.92 35.30 15.45
N ASP A 286 17.00 35.83 14.64
CA ASP A 286 16.03 36.83 15.15
C ASP A 286 14.58 36.69 14.64
N ALA A 287 14.19 35.56 14.02
CA ALA A 287 12.80 35.34 13.63
C ALA A 287 12.05 34.49 14.68
N THR A 288 11.12 35.11 15.40
CA THR A 288 10.22 34.47 16.38
C THR A 288 9.13 33.64 15.70
N MET A 289 9.51 32.69 14.85
CA MET A 289 8.59 31.74 14.21
C MET A 289 9.20 30.35 14.29
N ILE A 290 8.39 29.34 14.60
CA ILE A 290 8.82 27.94 14.67
C ILE A 290 8.73 27.37 13.23
N PRO A 291 9.84 27.23 12.47
CA PRO A 291 9.80 26.55 11.18
C PRO A 291 9.43 25.08 11.42
N TRP A 292 8.29 24.64 10.90
CA TRP A 292 7.97 23.22 10.83
C TRP A 292 8.53 22.67 9.52
N VAL A 293 9.64 21.93 9.59
CA VAL A 293 10.20 21.21 8.45
C VAL A 293 9.33 19.98 8.18
N SER A 294 8.56 20.01 7.08
CA SER A 294 7.78 18.84 6.70
C SER A 294 8.68 17.74 6.14
N ARG A 295 8.47 16.50 6.59
CA ARG A 295 9.18 15.33 6.05
C ARG A 295 8.56 14.96 4.70
N PRO A 296 9.32 14.37 3.75
CA PRO A 296 8.72 13.69 2.60
C PRO A 296 7.64 12.71 3.09
N GLY A 297 6.41 12.85 2.60
CA GLY A 297 5.25 12.04 3.01
C GLY A 297 4.55 12.41 4.33
N SER A 298 4.88 13.52 5.01
CA SER A 298 4.11 13.97 6.19
C SER A 298 2.87 14.78 5.81
N SER A 299 1.70 14.39 6.32
CA SER A 299 0.46 15.15 6.19
C SER A 299 0.39 16.27 7.23
N THR A 300 0.57 17.52 6.81
CA THR A 300 0.19 18.72 7.60
C THR A 300 -1.15 19.26 7.11
N PHE A 301 -1.77 20.14 7.91
CA PHE A 301 -3.03 20.82 7.55
C PHE A 301 -2.95 21.51 6.16
N LEU A 302 -1.76 22.02 5.80
CA LEU A 302 -1.44 22.60 4.50
C LEU A 302 -0.93 21.60 3.43
N ASN A 303 -0.68 20.32 3.76
CA ASN A 303 -0.36 19.28 2.76
C ASN A 303 -1.61 18.51 2.31
N ARG A 304 -2.72 18.59 3.05
CA ARG A 304 -3.98 17.88 2.71
C ARG A 304 -4.59 18.32 1.37
N ASP A 305 -4.47 19.60 1.04
CA ASP A 305 -5.05 20.15 -0.19
C ASP A 305 -4.03 20.29 -1.33
N TYR A 306 -2.73 20.10 -1.04
CA TYR A 306 -1.63 20.45 -1.95
C TYR A 306 -0.76 19.29 -2.40
N GLU A 307 -1.04 18.06 -1.97
CA GLU A 307 -0.72 16.88 -2.80
C GLU A 307 -1.30 17.01 -4.22
N MET A 308 -2.28 17.91 -4.44
CA MET A 308 -2.82 18.25 -5.75
C MET A 308 -1.97 19.21 -6.59
N VAL A 309 -1.03 19.97 -6.00
CA VAL A 309 -0.06 20.74 -6.77
C VAL A 309 1.06 19.79 -7.16
N VAL A 310 1.02 19.34 -8.41
CA VAL A 310 2.08 18.48 -8.97
C VAL A 310 3.35 19.32 -9.06
N LEU A 311 4.22 19.18 -8.07
CA LEU A 311 5.57 19.76 -8.12
C LEU A 311 6.38 19.01 -9.19
N PRO A 312 7.41 19.66 -9.77
CA PRO A 312 8.44 18.94 -10.50
C PRO A 312 8.99 17.81 -9.62
N GLN A 313 9.14 16.61 -10.20
CA GLN A 313 9.62 15.42 -9.48
C GLN A 313 10.92 15.66 -8.70
N ALA A 314 11.81 16.53 -9.22
CA ALA A 314 13.06 16.90 -8.57
C ALA A 314 12.90 17.65 -7.23
N LEU A 315 11.71 18.21 -6.95
CA LEU A 315 11.36 18.92 -5.72
C LEU A 315 10.58 18.05 -4.70
N HIS A 316 10.11 16.85 -5.08
CA HIS A 316 9.24 16.01 -4.21
C HIS A 316 9.91 15.59 -2.90
N ASP A 317 11.21 15.27 -2.94
CA ASP A 317 11.95 14.76 -1.80
C ASP A 317 12.79 15.85 -1.10
N GLN A 318 12.67 17.11 -1.54
CA GLN A 318 13.37 18.24 -0.91
C GLN A 318 12.65 18.67 0.38
N PRO A 319 13.37 19.13 1.41
CA PRO A 319 12.74 19.71 2.59
C PRO A 319 11.92 20.94 2.20
N ARG A 320 10.75 21.05 2.81
CA ARG A 320 9.80 22.14 2.57
C ARG A 320 9.56 22.87 3.87
N TYR A 321 9.73 24.19 3.83
CA TYR A 321 9.36 25.09 4.89
C TYR A 321 7.90 25.49 4.69
N ILE A 322 7.09 25.15 5.68
CA ILE A 322 5.68 25.55 5.74
C ILE A 322 5.60 26.61 6.83
N PHE A 323 5.13 27.79 6.44
CA PHE A 323 4.88 28.88 7.36
C PHE A 323 3.38 28.92 7.62
N ASP A 324 2.99 28.68 8.87
CA ASP A 324 1.62 28.86 9.32
C ASP A 324 1.62 30.03 10.29
N GLY A 325 1.01 31.14 9.88
CA GLY A 325 1.01 32.37 10.64
C GLY A 325 -0.35 33.04 10.58
N GLY A 326 -1.24 32.68 11.50
CA GLY A 326 -2.29 33.59 11.93
C GLY A 326 -1.69 34.92 12.40
N SER A 327 -2.32 36.04 12.01
CA SER A 327 -2.04 37.42 12.45
C SER A 327 -0.77 38.16 11.98
N GLY A 328 -0.27 37.91 10.76
CA GLY A 328 0.18 39.03 9.90
C GLY A 328 1.66 39.47 9.88
N ASP A 329 2.59 38.78 10.54
CA ASP A 329 4.01 39.11 10.41
C ASP A 329 4.65 38.56 9.13
N ARG A 330 5.51 39.36 8.46
CA ARG A 330 6.18 38.99 7.20
C ARG A 330 7.46 38.21 7.45
N ILE A 331 7.72 37.22 6.61
CA ILE A 331 8.97 36.46 6.68
C ILE A 331 10.12 37.33 6.18
N VAL A 332 11.20 37.31 6.96
CA VAL A 332 12.50 37.87 6.61
C VAL A 332 13.55 36.75 6.74
N MET A 333 14.21 36.41 5.63
CA MET A 333 15.30 35.44 5.59
C MET A 333 16.51 36.07 4.91
N LYS A 334 17.69 35.95 5.53
CA LYS A 334 18.96 36.39 4.95
C LYS A 334 19.80 35.18 4.57
N PHE A 335 20.28 35.14 3.34
CA PHE A 335 21.02 33.99 2.83
C PHE A 335 22.53 34.17 3.04
N GLY A 336 23.18 33.22 3.72
CA GLY A 336 24.64 33.25 3.92
C GLY A 336 25.45 32.83 2.68
N LYS A 337 24.80 32.15 1.72
CA LYS A 337 25.38 31.63 0.46
C LYS A 337 24.35 31.78 -0.65
N PRO A 338 24.77 31.78 -1.94
CA PRO A 338 23.83 31.80 -3.05
C PRO A 338 22.82 30.64 -2.97
N ALA A 339 21.56 30.93 -3.24
CA ALA A 339 20.45 29.98 -3.14
C ALA A 339 19.39 30.25 -4.22
N VAL A 340 18.61 29.22 -4.54
CA VAL A 340 17.41 29.36 -5.37
C VAL A 340 16.21 28.95 -4.54
N VAL A 341 15.23 29.83 -4.51
CA VAL A 341 14.01 29.67 -3.73
C VAL A 341 12.87 29.36 -4.68
N PHE A 342 12.18 28.23 -4.48
CA PHE A 342 10.98 27.85 -5.19
C PHE A 342 9.77 28.01 -4.26
N ALA A 343 8.71 28.66 -4.74
CA ALA A 343 7.47 28.86 -4.00
C ALA A 343 6.25 28.65 -4.89
N ALA A 344 5.17 28.09 -4.34
CA ALA A 344 3.89 28.01 -5.02
C ALA A 344 3.01 29.20 -4.66
N PHE A 345 2.38 29.80 -5.67
CA PHE A 345 1.52 30.96 -5.56
C PHE A 345 0.17 30.61 -6.16
N GLU A 346 -0.89 30.79 -5.39
CA GLU A 346 -2.25 30.62 -5.90
C GLU A 346 -2.65 31.88 -6.71
N TYR A 347 -3.52 31.70 -7.71
CA TYR A 347 -4.10 32.71 -8.58
C TYR A 347 -5.60 32.48 -8.65
N ASN A 348 -6.40 33.53 -8.38
CA ASN A 348 -7.85 33.49 -8.46
C ASN A 348 -8.38 34.59 -9.39
N ASP A 349 -9.38 34.26 -10.21
CA ASP A 349 -10.08 35.21 -11.08
C ASP A 349 -11.11 36.08 -10.31
N THR A 350 -11.08 36.08 -8.98
CA THR A 350 -11.94 36.91 -8.12
C THR A 350 -11.29 38.23 -7.73
N GLY A 351 -10.07 38.52 -8.21
CA GLY A 351 -9.37 39.76 -7.88
C GLY A 351 -8.91 39.84 -6.42
N ALA A 352 -8.87 38.72 -5.70
CA ALA A 352 -8.37 38.66 -4.33
C ALA A 352 -6.90 38.22 -4.31
N TRP A 353 -6.06 38.96 -5.03
CA TRP A 353 -4.63 39.03 -4.76
C TRP A 353 -4.26 40.51 -4.70
N SER A 354 -3.94 40.97 -3.51
CA SER A 354 -3.06 42.12 -3.41
C SER A 354 -1.85 41.69 -2.59
N PHE A 355 -0.76 41.35 -3.30
CA PHE A 355 0.51 41.89 -2.85
C PHE A 355 0.28 43.39 -2.60
N PRO A 356 0.97 44.00 -1.63
CA PRO A 356 0.79 45.42 -1.35
C PRO A 356 0.82 46.22 -2.65
N ALA A 357 -0.24 46.98 -2.92
CA ALA A 357 -0.45 47.81 -4.10
C ALA A 357 -0.73 47.07 -5.43
N GLY A 358 -1.30 45.86 -5.41
CA GLY A 358 -1.75 45.17 -6.64
C GLY A 358 -0.62 44.60 -7.50
N ARG A 359 0.55 44.39 -6.89
CA ARG A 359 1.72 43.76 -7.53
C ARG A 359 1.51 42.26 -7.73
N THR A 360 2.27 41.65 -8.63
CA THR A 360 2.31 40.22 -8.94
C THR A 360 3.65 39.62 -8.49
N PRO A 361 3.83 38.28 -8.45
CA PRO A 361 5.13 37.67 -8.18
C PRO A 361 6.22 38.16 -9.15
N LEU A 362 5.86 38.41 -10.42
CA LEU A 362 6.74 38.95 -11.45
C LEU A 362 7.26 40.35 -11.08
N ASP A 363 6.42 41.19 -10.48
CA ASP A 363 6.79 42.54 -10.01
C ASP A 363 7.78 42.52 -8.83
N LEU A 364 7.95 41.35 -8.21
CA LEU A 364 8.91 41.10 -7.12
C LEU A 364 10.12 40.29 -7.58
N GLY A 365 10.32 40.13 -8.89
CA GLY A 365 11.47 39.44 -9.47
C GLY A 365 11.37 37.91 -9.49
N TRP A 366 10.23 37.34 -9.08
CA TRP A 366 10.00 35.89 -9.16
C TRP A 366 9.71 35.47 -10.60
N ARG A 367 10.16 34.27 -10.96
CA ARG A 367 10.08 33.74 -12.32
C ARG A 367 9.24 32.49 -12.36
N LEU A 368 8.32 32.40 -13.32
CA LEU A 368 7.44 31.25 -13.47
C LEU A 368 8.22 30.02 -13.98
N LEU A 369 8.03 28.87 -13.32
CA LEU A 369 8.74 27.63 -13.67
C LEU A 369 8.11 26.90 -14.88
N THR A 370 6.78 26.85 -14.98
CA THR A 370 6.04 26.20 -16.08
C THR A 370 4.78 27.00 -16.44
N GLN A 371 4.35 26.98 -17.71
CA GLN A 371 3.35 27.93 -18.23
C GLN A 371 1.88 27.45 -18.25
N ASN A 372 1.54 26.32 -17.64
CA ASN A 372 0.15 25.88 -17.54
C ASN A 372 -0.24 25.79 -16.06
N GLY A 373 -1.16 26.64 -15.63
CA GLY A 373 -1.63 26.70 -14.24
C GLY A 373 -2.10 25.32 -13.78
N TYR A 374 -1.53 24.85 -12.66
CA TYR A 374 -1.95 23.58 -12.08
C TYR A 374 -3.35 23.75 -11.48
N ARG A 375 -4.24 22.83 -11.82
CA ARG A 375 -5.65 22.87 -11.44
C ARG A 375 -5.84 22.11 -10.13
N GLY A 376 -6.00 22.86 -9.04
CA GLY A 376 -6.37 22.32 -7.73
C GLY A 376 -7.73 22.86 -7.29
N THR A 377 -8.41 22.14 -6.40
CA THR A 377 -9.60 22.65 -5.71
C THR A 377 -9.24 22.90 -4.24
N SER A 378 -8.99 24.15 -3.86
CA SER A 378 -8.63 24.53 -2.50
C SER A 378 -9.68 25.48 -1.90
N ASN A 379 -10.92 25.02 -1.81
CA ASN A 379 -11.90 25.39 -0.77
C ASN A 379 -13.31 25.02 -1.22
N ASP A 380 -14.04 24.35 -0.34
CA ASP A 380 -15.42 23.95 -0.60
C ASP A 380 -16.45 25.07 -0.31
N ASN A 381 -15.99 26.26 0.13
CA ASN A 381 -16.85 27.38 0.53
C ASN A 381 -16.92 28.53 -0.50
N LEU A 382 -16.22 28.42 -1.63
CA LEU A 382 -16.30 29.40 -2.72
C LEU A 382 -16.73 28.65 -3.95
N GLY A 383 -17.98 28.85 -4.37
CA GLY A 383 -18.60 28.11 -5.48
C GLY A 383 -17.66 27.90 -6.67
N ASP A 384 -17.35 26.63 -6.91
CA ASP A 384 -16.61 26.02 -8.03
C ASP A 384 -15.98 26.99 -9.03
N LYS A 385 -14.89 27.64 -8.63
CA LYS A 385 -13.90 28.13 -9.58
C LYS A 385 -12.60 27.36 -9.37
N PRO A 386 -12.01 26.80 -10.44
CA PRO A 386 -10.70 26.15 -10.33
C PRO A 386 -9.68 27.16 -9.80
N HIS A 387 -8.98 26.77 -8.74
CA HIS A 387 -7.87 27.55 -8.21
C HIS A 387 -6.61 27.15 -8.99
N PHE A 388 -5.90 28.15 -9.51
CA PHE A 388 -4.68 27.90 -10.27
C PHE A 388 -3.49 28.21 -9.39
N ALA A 389 -2.68 27.21 -9.07
CA ALA A 389 -1.38 27.45 -8.45
C ALA A 389 -0.28 27.43 -9.52
N SER A 390 0.63 28.38 -9.42
CA SER A 390 1.82 28.49 -10.26
C SER A 390 3.06 28.41 -9.38
N ILE A 391 4.04 27.61 -9.81
CA ILE A 391 5.32 27.50 -9.11
C ILE A 391 6.24 28.56 -9.70
N TYR A 392 6.74 29.45 -8.85
CA TYR A 392 7.74 30.43 -9.20
C TYR A 392 9.05 30.16 -8.47
N TYR A 393 10.13 30.70 -9.00
CA TYR A 393 11.45 30.66 -8.40
C TYR A 393 12.14 32.02 -8.44
N CYS A 394 13.02 32.28 -7.48
CA CYS A 394 13.88 33.46 -7.42
C CYS A 394 15.30 33.05 -6.99
N GLU A 395 16.31 33.68 -7.61
CA GLU A 395 17.71 33.48 -7.27
C GLU A 395 18.12 34.54 -6.24
N TYR A 396 18.88 34.14 -5.22
CA TYR A 396 19.45 35.02 -4.21
C TYR A 396 20.95 34.82 -4.14
N ASP A 397 21.70 35.91 -4.12
CA ASP A 397 23.14 35.90 -3.85
C ASP A 397 23.44 35.88 -2.35
N GLY A 398 24.67 35.50 -1.98
CA GLY A 398 25.12 35.52 -0.59
C GLY A 398 25.08 36.94 -0.01
N GLY A 399 24.40 37.12 1.12
CA GLY A 399 24.19 38.40 1.79
C GLY A 399 22.84 39.05 1.49
N GLU A 400 22.13 38.61 0.45
CA GLU A 400 20.79 39.10 0.11
C GLU A 400 19.71 38.58 1.05
N GLN A 401 18.59 39.28 1.06
CA GLN A 401 17.48 39.02 1.97
C GLN A 401 16.18 38.84 1.19
N LEU A 402 15.50 37.72 1.44
CA LEU A 402 14.09 37.53 1.10
C LEU A 402 13.25 38.22 2.17
N SER A 403 12.44 39.19 1.76
CA SER A 403 11.53 39.92 2.64
C SER A 403 10.18 40.11 1.98
N GLY A 404 9.14 40.35 2.79
CA GLY A 404 7.85 40.75 2.25
C GLY A 404 6.90 39.61 1.91
N LEU A 405 7.28 38.35 2.16
CA LEU A 405 6.38 37.22 1.99
C LEU A 405 5.29 37.24 3.06
N PRO A 406 4.00 37.33 2.68
CA PRO A 406 2.87 37.08 3.56
C PRO A 406 2.95 35.69 4.20
N ALA A 407 2.55 35.58 5.47
CA ALA A 407 2.62 34.35 6.26
C ALA A 407 1.69 33.22 5.79
N TRP A 408 0.78 33.48 4.85
CA TRP A 408 -0.20 32.53 4.31
C TRP A 408 0.27 31.87 2.99
N TRP A 409 1.57 31.79 2.79
CA TRP A 409 2.18 31.32 1.55
C TRP A 409 2.55 29.86 1.58
N LEU A 410 2.44 29.26 0.39
CA LEU A 410 2.21 27.85 0.30
C LEU A 410 3.43 27.13 -0.25
N CYS A 411 4.14 26.47 0.68
CA CYS A 411 5.30 25.63 0.45
C CYS A 411 6.52 26.36 -0.18
N LEU A 412 7.53 26.60 0.65
CA LEU A 412 8.84 27.09 0.22
C LEU A 412 9.85 25.96 0.17
N ALA A 413 10.52 25.77 -0.97
CA ALA A 413 11.69 24.92 -1.09
C ALA A 413 12.93 25.79 -1.38
N ILE A 414 14.01 25.56 -0.65
CA ILE A 414 15.27 26.27 -0.82
C ILE A 414 16.30 25.24 -1.27
N VAL A 415 17.00 25.51 -2.37
CA VAL A 415 18.02 24.61 -2.91
C VAL A 415 19.26 25.39 -3.33
N ASP A 416 20.42 24.73 -3.37
CA ASP A 416 21.63 25.34 -3.90
C ASP A 416 21.54 25.52 -5.44
N PRO A 417 22.28 26.49 -6.02
CA PRO A 417 22.22 26.75 -7.46
C PRO A 417 22.59 25.56 -8.36
N ALA A 418 23.48 24.66 -7.92
CA ALA A 418 23.89 23.50 -8.71
C ALA A 418 22.80 22.41 -8.74
N SER A 419 22.04 22.27 -7.66
CA SER A 419 20.84 21.43 -7.61
C SER A 419 19.70 22.03 -8.40
N ALA A 420 19.48 23.34 -8.32
CA ALA A 420 18.45 24.04 -9.10
C ALA A 420 18.64 23.87 -10.62
N ALA A 421 19.89 23.90 -11.09
CA ALA A 421 20.24 23.71 -12.50
C ALA A 421 19.79 22.34 -13.09
N LYS A 422 19.49 21.35 -12.24
CA LYS A 422 19.02 20.02 -12.65
C LYS A 422 17.50 19.91 -12.74
N ILE A 423 16.76 20.94 -12.30
CA ILE A 423 15.30 20.93 -12.29
C ILE A 423 14.79 21.23 -13.70
N PRO A 424 14.01 20.33 -14.33
CA PRO A 424 13.43 20.59 -15.64
C PRO A 424 12.57 21.87 -15.63
N GLY A 425 12.82 22.76 -16.59
CA GLY A 425 12.12 24.06 -16.69
C GLY A 425 12.80 25.21 -15.93
N TYR A 426 13.70 24.94 -14.98
CA TYR A 426 14.51 25.99 -14.37
C TYR A 426 15.52 26.54 -15.38
N ARG A 427 15.61 27.87 -15.45
CA ARG A 427 16.59 28.55 -16.29
C ARG A 427 17.15 29.77 -15.58
N ARG A 428 18.48 29.78 -15.46
CA ARG A 428 19.19 30.90 -14.86
C ARG A 428 18.98 32.16 -15.70
N GLY A 429 18.60 33.26 -15.05
CA GLY A 429 18.50 34.57 -15.68
C GLY A 429 17.41 34.78 -16.75
N THR A 430 16.41 33.91 -16.94
CA THR A 430 15.47 34.01 -18.09
C THR A 430 14.08 34.59 -17.79
N SER A 431 13.42 35.13 -18.83
CA SER A 431 11.99 35.42 -18.94
C SER A 431 11.36 34.70 -20.17
N GLY A 432 10.15 34.14 -20.03
CA GLY A 432 9.33 33.60 -21.16
C GLY A 432 9.13 32.06 -21.20
N PRO A 433 8.16 31.54 -21.99
CA PRO A 433 7.70 30.15 -21.88
C PRO A 433 8.39 29.14 -22.81
N ILE A 434 8.42 27.88 -22.37
CA ILE A 434 9.12 26.77 -23.03
C ILE A 434 8.22 25.53 -23.10
N ALA A 435 8.27 24.82 -24.24
CA ALA A 435 7.49 23.62 -24.57
C ALA A 435 8.09 22.29 -24.07
N ILE A 436 7.24 21.24 -24.04
CA ILE A 436 7.37 19.96 -23.32
C ILE A 436 7.76 18.79 -24.27
N SER A 437 8.33 17.70 -23.72
CA SER A 437 8.50 16.35 -24.34
C SER A 437 7.59 15.31 -23.64
N PRO A 438 7.15 14.19 -24.27
CA PRO A 438 5.94 13.47 -23.86
C PRO A 438 6.09 12.66 -22.55
N THR A 439 4.96 12.52 -21.88
CA THR A 439 4.77 12.25 -20.45
C THR A 439 4.86 10.78 -20.02
N PHE A 440 5.50 10.55 -18.87
CA PHE A 440 5.22 9.41 -17.99
C PHE A 440 3.78 9.55 -17.44
N SER A 441 2.92 8.55 -17.65
CA SER A 441 1.57 8.53 -17.10
C SER A 441 1.54 7.77 -15.76
N TYR A 442 1.28 8.49 -14.68
CA TYR A 442 1.05 7.91 -13.36
C TYR A 442 -0.16 6.95 -13.35
N GLU A 443 -1.16 7.17 -14.21
CA GLU A 443 -2.29 6.24 -14.39
C GLU A 443 -1.83 4.89 -14.93
N GLY A 444 -0.86 4.85 -15.85
CA GLY A 444 -0.32 3.59 -16.37
C GLY A 444 0.46 2.77 -15.33
N TRP A 445 1.09 3.43 -14.37
CA TRP A 445 1.86 2.74 -13.31
C TRP A 445 0.98 2.32 -12.12
N SER A 446 0.05 3.18 -11.70
CA SER A 446 -0.82 2.94 -10.54
C SER A 446 -1.92 1.90 -10.77
N THR A 447 -2.18 1.56 -12.04
CA THR A 447 -3.17 0.54 -12.46
C THR A 447 -2.54 -0.86 -12.57
N GLY A 448 -1.22 -0.96 -12.40
CA GLY A 448 -0.49 -2.22 -12.21
C GLY A 448 -1.01 -3.01 -11.01
N GLU A 449 -1.27 -4.31 -11.21
CA GLU A 449 -2.04 -5.16 -10.30
C GLU A 449 -1.49 -5.18 -8.86
N ARG A 450 -2.25 -4.65 -7.89
CA ARG A 450 -2.04 -4.97 -6.48
C ARG A 450 -2.38 -6.46 -6.32
N PRO A 451 -1.44 -7.31 -5.85
CA PRO A 451 -1.76 -8.69 -5.51
C PRO A 451 -2.86 -8.75 -4.46
N LEU A 452 -3.69 -9.80 -4.47
CA LEU A 452 -4.65 -10.02 -3.37
C LEU A 452 -3.86 -10.32 -2.09
N ASP A 453 -4.18 -9.67 -0.99
CA ASP A 453 -3.60 -9.91 0.34
C ASP A 453 -4.28 -11.11 1.02
N VAL A 454 -4.12 -12.28 0.39
CA VAL A 454 -4.66 -13.56 0.84
C VAL A 454 -3.48 -14.52 1.07
N PRO A 455 -3.27 -15.03 2.29
CA PRO A 455 -2.19 -15.98 2.55
C PRO A 455 -2.49 -17.31 1.85
N GLN A 456 -1.45 -18.11 1.60
CA GLN A 456 -1.66 -19.52 1.26
C GLN A 456 -2.33 -20.23 2.44
N PHE A 457 -3.31 -21.07 2.14
CA PHE A 457 -4.05 -21.85 3.14
C PHE A 457 -4.23 -23.27 2.63
N GLU A 458 -4.06 -24.24 3.52
CA GLU A 458 -4.21 -25.68 3.25
C GLU A 458 -5.44 -26.26 3.96
N SER A 459 -6.09 -25.48 4.82
CA SER A 459 -7.21 -25.93 5.63
C SER A 459 -8.29 -24.86 5.82
N ARG A 460 -9.52 -25.34 6.07
CA ARG A 460 -10.66 -24.49 6.42
C ARG A 460 -10.41 -23.64 7.65
N LYS A 461 -9.67 -24.18 8.63
CA LYS A 461 -9.34 -23.48 9.87
C LYS A 461 -8.45 -22.25 9.62
N GLN A 462 -7.43 -22.38 8.77
CA GLN A 462 -6.56 -21.25 8.39
C GLN A 462 -7.34 -20.18 7.64
N TRP A 463 -8.22 -20.59 6.72
CA TRP A 463 -9.12 -19.68 6.01
C TRP A 463 -10.02 -18.89 6.97
N ASN A 464 -10.68 -19.57 7.89
CA ASN A 464 -11.58 -18.92 8.85
C ASN A 464 -10.82 -17.96 9.77
N ALA A 465 -9.62 -18.34 10.24
CA ALA A 465 -8.78 -17.46 11.05
C ALA A 465 -8.34 -16.19 10.28
N TRP A 466 -7.99 -16.33 9.01
CA TRP A 466 -7.73 -15.17 8.14
C TRP A 466 -8.98 -14.30 8.00
N GLN A 467 -10.15 -14.89 7.74
CA GLN A 467 -11.39 -14.12 7.63
C GLN A 467 -11.73 -13.36 8.92
N GLU A 468 -11.60 -14.00 10.08
CA GLU A 468 -11.84 -13.39 11.40
C GLU A 468 -10.89 -12.20 11.63
N SER A 469 -9.58 -12.41 11.45
CA SER A 469 -8.58 -11.34 11.60
C SER A 469 -8.83 -10.16 10.65
N ARG A 470 -9.24 -10.43 9.40
CA ARG A 470 -9.56 -9.38 8.43
C ARG A 470 -10.86 -8.65 8.76
N ARG A 471 -11.90 -9.35 9.23
CA ARG A 471 -13.12 -8.70 9.73
C ARG A 471 -12.82 -7.79 10.90
N GLU A 472 -12.05 -8.25 11.88
CA GLU A 472 -11.63 -7.44 13.03
C GLU A 472 -10.88 -6.20 12.58
N SER A 473 -9.92 -6.35 11.65
CA SER A 473 -9.16 -5.22 11.11
C SER A 473 -10.06 -4.22 10.36
N PHE A 474 -11.03 -4.70 9.57
CA PHE A 474 -12.01 -3.86 8.89
C PHE A 474 -12.84 -3.07 9.90
N VAL A 475 -13.38 -3.73 10.93
CA VAL A 475 -14.19 -3.08 11.97
C VAL A 475 -13.39 -2.05 12.74
N GLN A 476 -12.21 -2.41 13.24
CA GLN A 476 -11.38 -1.51 14.06
C GLN A 476 -10.94 -0.25 13.33
N ARG A 477 -10.74 -0.33 12.01
CA ARG A 477 -10.13 0.76 11.24
C ARG A 477 -11.12 1.57 10.43
N LEU A 478 -12.23 0.96 10.00
CA LEU A 478 -13.13 1.57 9.02
C LEU A 478 -14.53 1.82 9.57
N VAL A 479 -14.92 1.20 10.68
CA VAL A 479 -16.24 1.42 11.28
C VAL A 479 -16.15 2.51 12.34
N PHE A 480 -17.08 3.47 12.29
CA PHE A 480 -17.13 4.54 13.27
C PHE A 480 -17.49 4.01 14.67
N PRO A 481 -16.70 4.33 15.72
CA PRO A 481 -16.87 3.75 17.04
C PRO A 481 -17.91 4.54 17.86
N TYR A 482 -19.18 4.16 17.80
CA TYR A 482 -20.16 4.69 18.75
C TYR A 482 -19.88 4.16 20.16
N ASP A 483 -19.63 5.07 21.11
CA ASP A 483 -19.32 4.74 22.51
C ASP A 483 -20.55 4.33 23.33
N GLU A 484 -21.73 4.82 22.93
CA GLU A 484 -23.00 4.58 23.62
C GLU A 484 -23.85 3.50 22.92
N LYS A 485 -24.72 2.83 23.70
CA LYS A 485 -25.62 1.81 23.16
C LYS A 485 -26.70 2.44 22.30
N ALA A 486 -26.87 1.89 21.10
CA ALA A 486 -27.96 2.25 20.20
C ALA A 486 -29.29 1.64 20.65
N VAL A 487 -30.36 2.44 20.60
CA VAL A 487 -31.73 2.05 20.94
C VAL A 487 -32.63 2.28 19.73
N VAL A 488 -33.45 1.27 19.39
CA VAL A 488 -34.43 1.35 18.31
C VAL A 488 -35.78 1.82 18.88
N ALA A 489 -36.37 2.83 18.27
CA ALA A 489 -37.69 3.35 18.61
C ALA A 489 -38.61 3.35 17.39
N THR A 490 -39.91 3.23 17.62
CA THR A 490 -40.94 3.43 16.58
C THR A 490 -41.29 4.92 16.54
N GLU A 491 -41.16 5.57 15.38
CA GLU A 491 -41.42 7.02 15.27
C GLU A 491 -42.64 7.39 14.41
N GLY A 492 -43.17 6.46 13.61
CA GLY A 492 -44.23 6.78 12.63
C GLY A 492 -45.44 5.85 12.66
N ASN A 493 -46.50 6.31 11.97
CA ASN A 493 -47.70 5.51 11.72
C ASN A 493 -47.40 4.36 10.77
N VAL A 494 -48.07 3.22 10.97
CA VAL A 494 -48.05 2.10 10.02
C VAL A 494 -48.83 2.53 8.77
N VAL A 495 -48.16 2.52 7.62
CA VAL A 495 -48.75 2.90 6.33
C VAL A 495 -49.10 1.64 5.55
N ASP A 496 -50.36 1.51 5.15
CA ASP A 496 -50.81 0.46 4.25
C ASP A 496 -50.38 0.77 2.81
N ARG A 497 -49.61 -0.14 2.19
CA ARG A 497 -49.12 -0.05 0.80
C ARG A 497 -49.76 -1.10 -0.12
N GLY A 498 -50.95 -1.58 0.22
CA GLY A 498 -51.65 -2.61 -0.55
C GLY A 498 -51.21 -4.02 -0.15
N LYS A 499 -50.10 -4.52 -0.73
CA LYS A 499 -49.60 -5.90 -0.49
C LYS A 499 -48.79 -6.05 0.78
N PHE A 500 -48.31 -4.96 1.36
CA PHE A 500 -47.49 -4.94 2.57
C PHE A 500 -47.84 -3.71 3.42
N VAL A 501 -47.41 -3.73 4.68
CA VAL A 501 -47.45 -2.58 5.58
C VAL A 501 -46.03 -2.05 5.77
N GLN A 502 -45.88 -0.72 5.73
CA GLN A 502 -44.63 -0.04 5.93
C GLN A 502 -44.63 0.63 7.31
N GLN A 503 -43.57 0.42 8.08
CA GLN A 503 -43.35 1.07 9.37
C GLN A 503 -41.99 1.76 9.40
N GLU A 504 -41.97 3.00 9.90
CA GLU A 504 -40.75 3.77 10.11
C GLU A 504 -40.23 3.55 11.55
N LEU A 505 -38.93 3.26 11.64
CA LEU A 505 -38.19 3.10 12.89
C LEU A 505 -36.99 4.03 12.88
N SER A 506 -36.61 4.49 14.08
CA SER A 506 -35.42 5.30 14.29
C SER A 506 -34.43 4.58 15.18
N VAL A 507 -33.16 4.92 15.01
CA VAL A 507 -32.10 4.51 15.92
C VAL A 507 -31.57 5.75 16.62
N THR A 508 -31.50 5.67 17.94
CA THR A 508 -30.96 6.74 18.80
C THR A 508 -29.73 6.27 19.57
N VAL A 509 -28.79 7.18 19.79
CA VAL A 509 -27.60 7.01 20.63
C VAL A 509 -27.49 8.26 21.51
N GLY A 510 -27.37 8.11 22.83
CA GLY A 510 -27.39 9.26 23.76
C GLY A 510 -28.63 10.15 23.65
N GLY A 511 -29.78 9.55 23.32
CA GLY A 511 -31.04 10.27 23.09
C GLY A 511 -31.11 11.07 21.78
N ARG A 512 -30.07 11.01 20.93
CA ARG A 512 -30.04 11.65 19.61
C ARG A 512 -30.28 10.63 18.51
N ARG A 513 -31.19 10.94 17.58
CA ARG A 513 -31.44 10.09 16.41
C ARG A 513 -30.24 10.12 15.47
N ILE A 514 -29.68 8.95 15.16
CA ILE A 514 -28.51 8.80 14.29
C ILE A 514 -28.87 8.36 12.87
N PHE A 515 -29.93 7.57 12.68
CA PHE A 515 -30.49 7.26 11.37
C PHE A 515 -31.89 6.65 11.50
N ARG A 516 -32.56 6.45 10.37
CA ARG A 516 -33.86 5.76 10.25
C ARG A 516 -33.76 4.55 9.37
N PHE A 517 -34.68 3.62 9.57
CA PHE A 517 -34.89 2.51 8.66
C PHE A 517 -36.36 2.14 8.62
N TYR A 518 -36.74 1.40 7.59
CA TYR A 518 -38.13 1.07 7.32
C TYR A 518 -38.30 -0.43 7.31
N ARG A 519 -39.30 -0.93 8.02
CA ARG A 519 -39.73 -2.32 8.00
C ARG A 519 -40.94 -2.44 7.08
N LEU A 520 -40.86 -3.28 6.06
CA LEU A 520 -41.92 -3.58 5.11
C LEU A 520 -42.35 -5.02 5.34
N ALA A 521 -43.48 -5.21 6.01
CA ALA A 521 -44.01 -6.53 6.34
C ALA A 521 -45.14 -6.91 5.36
N PRO A 522 -45.03 -8.04 4.66
CA PRO A 522 -46.05 -8.48 3.70
C PRO A 522 -47.36 -8.82 4.43
N LYS A 523 -48.50 -8.42 3.87
CA LYS A 523 -49.80 -8.74 4.47
C LYS A 523 -50.17 -10.22 4.39
N SER A 524 -49.60 -10.96 3.44
CA SER A 524 -49.73 -12.42 3.44
C SER A 524 -49.19 -13.07 4.73
N ALA A 525 -48.40 -12.34 5.52
CA ALA A 525 -47.90 -12.79 6.81
C ALA A 525 -48.69 -12.27 8.03
N THR A 526 -49.64 -11.34 7.86
CA THR A 526 -50.44 -10.84 9.00
C THR A 526 -51.39 -11.94 9.48
N GLY A 527 -51.02 -12.59 10.59
CA GLY A 527 -51.72 -13.73 11.18
C GLY A 527 -50.91 -15.03 11.21
N ALA A 528 -49.78 -15.10 10.49
CA ALA A 528 -48.89 -16.26 10.50
C ALA A 528 -47.89 -16.16 11.65
N THR A 529 -47.78 -17.20 12.48
CA THR A 529 -46.77 -17.32 13.56
C THR A 529 -45.38 -17.70 13.04
N GLY A 530 -45.19 -17.73 11.72
CA GLY A 530 -43.99 -18.23 11.05
C GLY A 530 -42.90 -17.17 10.84
N LYS A 531 -41.64 -17.60 10.93
CA LYS A 531 -40.47 -16.79 10.54
C LYS A 531 -40.41 -16.62 9.03
N LEU A 532 -40.05 -15.43 8.56
CA LEU A 532 -40.06 -15.04 7.14
C LEU A 532 -38.64 -14.95 6.57
N PRO A 533 -38.44 -15.34 5.29
CA PRO A 533 -37.21 -15.00 4.59
C PRO A 533 -37.13 -13.47 4.49
N THR A 534 -35.97 -12.93 4.80
CA THR A 534 -35.77 -11.50 5.03
C THR A 534 -34.73 -10.94 4.06
N ILE A 535 -35.00 -9.78 3.46
CA ILE A 535 -34.05 -9.08 2.59
C ILE A 535 -33.79 -7.69 3.17
N VAL A 536 -32.51 -7.37 3.37
CA VAL A 536 -32.09 -6.01 3.75
C VAL A 536 -31.65 -5.27 2.49
N CYS A 537 -32.32 -4.15 2.21
CA CYS A 537 -32.01 -3.27 1.09
C CYS A 537 -31.26 -2.04 1.60
N PHE A 538 -30.02 -1.87 1.16
CA PHE A 538 -29.22 -0.68 1.44
C PHE A 538 -29.38 0.36 0.33
N MET A 539 -29.51 1.61 0.74
CA MET A 539 -29.72 2.73 -0.17
C MET A 539 -28.42 3.14 -0.86
N GLY A 540 -28.51 3.39 -2.17
CA GLY A 540 -27.44 4.02 -2.95
C GLY A 540 -27.30 5.54 -2.68
N HIS A 541 -26.53 6.24 -3.51
CA HIS A 541 -26.52 7.70 -3.54
C HIS A 541 -27.86 8.25 -4.05
N GLY A 542 -28.70 8.74 -3.14
CA GLY A 542 -30.04 9.20 -3.47
C GLY A 542 -30.92 9.32 -2.23
N LYS A 543 -32.22 9.11 -2.39
CA LYS A 543 -33.22 9.25 -1.32
C LYS A 543 -33.90 7.92 -1.01
N VAL A 544 -34.36 7.73 0.22
CA VAL A 544 -34.94 6.44 0.65
C VAL A 544 -36.23 6.10 -0.10
N GLN A 545 -36.94 7.11 -0.62
CA GLN A 545 -38.09 6.95 -1.51
C GLN A 545 -37.74 6.13 -2.77
N GLN A 546 -36.48 6.17 -3.23
CA GLN A 546 -36.01 5.37 -4.37
C GLN A 546 -35.97 3.86 -4.06
N LEU A 547 -35.84 3.46 -2.78
CA LEU A 547 -36.04 2.08 -2.36
C LEU A 547 -37.51 1.74 -2.09
N LEU A 548 -38.29 2.71 -1.62
CA LEU A 548 -39.61 2.47 -1.03
C LEU A 548 -40.79 2.65 -1.98
N THR A 549 -40.73 3.61 -2.91
CA THR A 549 -41.91 4.04 -3.67
C THR A 549 -41.61 4.43 -5.12
N ASP A 550 -40.44 4.99 -5.41
CA ASP A 550 -40.09 5.53 -6.71
C ASP A 550 -39.51 4.45 -7.64
N ARG A 551 -40.37 3.93 -8.53
CA ARG A 551 -40.05 2.87 -9.50
C ARG A 551 -39.23 3.36 -10.70
N ASP A 552 -39.25 4.66 -10.97
CA ASP A 552 -38.55 5.26 -12.11
C ASP A 552 -37.12 5.68 -11.74
N SER A 553 -36.81 5.76 -10.44
CA SER A 553 -35.45 5.92 -9.95
C SER A 553 -34.55 4.75 -10.35
N TYR A 554 -33.23 4.99 -10.37
CA TYR A 554 -32.24 3.93 -10.63
C TYR A 554 -32.22 2.81 -9.57
N GLN A 555 -32.88 2.98 -8.42
CA GLN A 555 -33.04 1.92 -7.40
C GLN A 555 -34.39 1.18 -7.54
N HIS A 556 -35.28 1.65 -8.41
CA HIS A 556 -36.53 1.03 -8.86
C HIS A 556 -37.47 0.56 -7.73
N ALA A 557 -37.56 1.28 -6.61
CA ALA A 557 -38.35 0.87 -5.45
C ALA A 557 -38.07 -0.60 -5.03
N CYS A 558 -36.83 -1.06 -5.14
CA CYS A 558 -36.51 -2.48 -5.03
C CYS A 558 -36.93 -3.09 -3.68
N ALA A 559 -36.89 -2.34 -2.59
CA ALA A 559 -37.35 -2.81 -1.27
C ALA A 559 -38.86 -3.10 -1.27
N ALA A 560 -39.67 -2.21 -1.84
CA ALA A 560 -41.10 -2.44 -1.99
C ALA A 560 -41.38 -3.64 -2.92
N GLN A 561 -40.64 -3.78 -4.01
CA GLN A 561 -40.81 -4.90 -4.94
C GLN A 561 -40.52 -6.27 -4.31
N PHE A 562 -39.57 -6.37 -3.37
CA PHE A 562 -39.33 -7.58 -2.60
C PHE A 562 -40.46 -7.83 -1.58
N ALA A 563 -40.94 -6.79 -0.90
CA ALA A 563 -42.06 -6.91 0.04
C ALA A 563 -43.35 -7.36 -0.65
N GLU A 564 -43.64 -6.82 -1.85
CA GLU A 564 -44.75 -7.24 -2.71
C GLU A 564 -44.69 -8.73 -3.12
N ARG A 565 -43.51 -9.33 -3.07
CA ARG A 565 -43.27 -10.76 -3.36
C ARG A 565 -43.28 -11.63 -2.10
N GLY A 566 -43.60 -11.06 -0.94
CA GLY A 566 -43.78 -11.80 0.31
C GLY A 566 -42.55 -11.87 1.21
N TYR A 567 -41.46 -11.16 0.90
CA TYR A 567 -40.31 -11.08 1.80
C TYR A 567 -40.56 -10.08 2.92
N LEU A 568 -40.04 -10.36 4.13
CA LEU A 568 -39.87 -9.32 5.13
C LEU A 568 -38.69 -8.44 4.69
N VAL A 569 -38.89 -7.13 4.58
CA VAL A 569 -37.86 -6.24 4.05
C VAL A 569 -37.51 -5.15 5.05
N PHE A 570 -36.21 -4.89 5.20
CA PHE A 570 -35.68 -3.75 5.92
C PHE A 570 -34.94 -2.84 4.95
N ALA A 571 -35.28 -1.55 4.91
CA ALA A 571 -34.62 -0.56 4.08
C ALA A 571 -33.94 0.50 4.95
N MET A 572 -32.62 0.65 4.80
CA MET A 572 -31.84 1.61 5.60
C MET A 572 -31.76 2.96 4.89
N GLU A 573 -32.09 4.05 5.59
CA GLU A 573 -31.78 5.40 5.14
C GLU A 573 -30.32 5.74 5.49
N ASN A 574 -29.60 6.35 4.56
CA ASN A 574 -28.24 6.83 4.84
C ASN A 574 -28.32 8.22 5.47
N VAL A 575 -27.69 8.39 6.63
CA VAL A 575 -27.60 9.66 7.35
C VAL A 575 -27.02 10.77 6.46
N GLY A 576 -27.59 11.97 6.54
CA GLY A 576 -27.21 13.11 5.70
C GLY A 576 -27.78 13.08 4.28
N MET A 577 -28.58 12.08 3.91
CA MET A 577 -29.33 12.06 2.65
C MET A 577 -30.84 11.94 2.89
N GLU A 578 -31.35 12.55 3.95
CA GLU A 578 -32.76 12.56 4.31
C GLU A 578 -33.65 13.21 3.20
N PRO A 579 -34.96 12.97 3.17
CA PRO A 579 -35.83 13.49 2.09
C PRO A 579 -35.82 15.02 1.95
N ASN A 580 -35.62 15.73 3.06
CA ASN A 580 -35.70 17.19 3.11
C ASN A 580 -34.33 17.88 3.20
N GLY A 581 -33.23 17.15 3.02
CA GLY A 581 -31.89 17.71 3.16
C GLY A 581 -30.80 16.81 2.58
N ASP A 582 -29.69 17.40 2.18
CA ASP A 582 -28.53 16.65 1.73
C ASP A 582 -27.26 17.26 2.33
N THR A 583 -26.79 16.66 3.42
CA THR A 583 -25.65 17.11 4.23
C THR A 583 -24.54 16.05 4.29
N HIS A 584 -24.64 14.96 3.52
CA HIS A 584 -23.68 13.86 3.60
C HIS A 584 -22.24 14.29 3.29
N HIS A 585 -22.04 15.30 2.44
CA HIS A 585 -20.73 15.90 2.19
C HIS A 585 -20.20 16.69 3.40
N GLU A 586 -21.05 17.43 4.09
CA GLU A 586 -20.67 18.15 5.31
C GLU A 586 -20.27 17.16 6.42
N LEU A 587 -21.06 16.09 6.58
CA LEU A 587 -20.74 14.99 7.48
C LEU A 587 -19.41 14.33 7.10
N ASP A 588 -19.20 14.01 5.82
CA ASP A 588 -17.95 13.42 5.34
C ASP A 588 -16.74 14.29 5.67
N ARG A 589 -16.83 15.61 5.43
CA ARG A 589 -15.76 16.58 5.77
C ARG A 589 -15.44 16.57 7.26
N LEU A 590 -16.46 16.63 8.11
CA LEU A 590 -16.29 16.61 9.56
C LEU A 590 -15.63 15.31 10.02
N LEU A 591 -16.12 14.16 9.54
CA LEU A 591 -15.58 12.84 9.90
C LEU A 591 -14.13 12.65 9.49
N ARG A 592 -13.72 13.25 8.37
CA ARG A 592 -12.32 13.22 7.92
C ARG A 592 -11.37 13.95 8.86
N LEU A 593 -11.84 14.89 9.69
CA LEU A 593 -11.01 15.50 10.73
C LEU A 593 -10.58 14.46 11.78
N ASP A 594 -11.45 13.50 12.06
CA ASP A 594 -11.22 12.42 13.03
C ASP A 594 -10.63 11.15 12.40
N GLY A 595 -10.23 11.20 11.12
CA GLY A 595 -9.67 10.06 10.39
C GLY A 595 -10.70 9.07 9.83
N TYR A 596 -11.99 9.39 9.91
CA TYR A 596 -13.09 8.61 9.36
C TYR A 596 -13.64 9.21 8.05
N CYS A 597 -14.70 8.62 7.52
CA CYS A 597 -15.46 9.18 6.39
C CYS A 597 -16.94 8.84 6.55
N TRP A 598 -17.78 9.36 5.66
CA TRP A 598 -19.22 9.10 5.70
C TRP A 598 -19.56 7.59 5.64
N TYR A 599 -18.84 6.81 4.82
CA TYR A 599 -19.01 5.35 4.79
C TYR A 599 -18.68 4.68 6.13
N SER A 600 -17.75 5.22 6.91
CA SER A 600 -17.46 4.71 8.26
C SER A 600 -18.69 4.80 9.17
N LEU A 601 -19.48 5.88 9.04
CA LEU A 601 -20.75 6.02 9.73
C LEU A 601 -21.79 5.02 9.20
N LEU A 602 -21.92 4.91 7.88
CA LEU A 602 -22.88 4.00 7.27
C LEU A 602 -22.59 2.53 7.62
N PHE A 603 -21.32 2.13 7.71
CA PHE A 603 -20.93 0.80 8.18
C PHE A 603 -21.32 0.58 9.65
N ALA A 604 -21.19 1.61 10.50
CA ALA A 604 -21.63 1.52 11.90
C ALA A 604 -23.17 1.40 12.00
N HIS A 605 -23.91 2.19 11.24
CA HIS A 605 -25.38 2.16 11.17
C HIS A 605 -25.88 0.82 10.66
N GLN A 606 -25.25 0.32 9.60
CA GLN A 606 -25.47 -1.02 9.08
C GLN A 606 -25.29 -2.09 10.15
N GLN A 607 -24.21 -2.06 10.94
CA GLN A 607 -24.00 -3.06 12.00
C GLN A 607 -25.02 -2.96 13.14
N ILE A 608 -25.45 -1.75 13.48
CA ILE A 608 -26.57 -1.55 14.42
C ILE A 608 -27.85 -2.17 13.87
N LEU A 609 -28.16 -1.90 12.60
CA LEU A 609 -29.32 -2.45 11.91
C LEU A 609 -29.26 -3.99 11.88
N MET A 610 -28.11 -4.60 11.56
CA MET A 610 -27.98 -6.06 11.54
C MET A 610 -28.26 -6.67 12.91
N ARG A 611 -27.72 -6.08 13.99
CA ARG A 611 -28.00 -6.54 15.36
C ARG A 611 -29.49 -6.51 15.69
N HIS A 612 -30.20 -5.45 15.29
CA HIS A 612 -31.64 -5.35 15.48
C HIS A 612 -32.41 -6.40 14.66
N ILE A 613 -32.10 -6.53 13.36
CA ILE A 613 -32.79 -7.48 12.46
C ILE A 613 -32.67 -8.92 12.98
N PHE A 614 -31.48 -9.35 13.40
CA PHE A 614 -31.32 -10.71 13.94
C PHE A 614 -31.97 -10.91 15.33
N SER A 615 -32.47 -9.85 15.97
CA SER A 615 -33.26 -9.94 17.21
C SER A 615 -34.78 -9.94 16.97
N GLU A 616 -35.24 -9.64 15.74
CA GLU A 616 -36.67 -9.59 15.42
C GLU A 616 -37.27 -11.00 15.32
N ASN A 617 -38.37 -11.24 16.05
CA ASN A 617 -39.02 -12.55 16.11
C ASN A 617 -39.51 -13.09 14.76
N GLN A 618 -39.88 -12.18 13.85
CA GLN A 618 -40.39 -12.53 12.51
C GLN A 618 -39.27 -12.90 11.53
N VAL A 619 -38.01 -12.61 11.85
CA VAL A 619 -36.88 -12.89 10.96
C VAL A 619 -36.49 -14.36 11.07
N ASP A 620 -36.38 -15.03 9.94
CA ASP A 620 -35.73 -16.33 9.88
C ASP A 620 -34.21 -16.16 9.80
N PRO A 621 -33.45 -16.48 10.86
CA PRO A 621 -32.02 -16.21 10.90
C PRO A 621 -31.21 -17.05 9.88
N GLN A 622 -31.81 -18.10 9.29
CA GLN A 622 -31.16 -18.90 8.25
C GLN A 622 -31.47 -18.41 6.83
N ARG A 623 -32.40 -17.47 6.67
CA ARG A 623 -32.88 -16.97 5.37
C ARG A 623 -32.80 -15.45 5.28
N VAL A 624 -31.62 -14.89 5.57
CA VAL A 624 -31.38 -13.44 5.50
C VAL A 624 -30.48 -13.10 4.30
N GLY A 625 -31.02 -12.33 3.35
CA GLY A 625 -30.27 -11.79 2.22
C GLY A 625 -29.99 -10.30 2.38
N VAL A 626 -28.92 -9.80 1.75
CA VAL A 626 -28.61 -8.36 1.69
C VAL A 626 -28.35 -7.90 0.26
N THR A 627 -28.83 -6.71 -0.10
CA THR A 627 -28.64 -6.15 -1.44
C THR A 627 -28.66 -4.63 -1.49
N GLY A 628 -28.16 -4.08 -2.59
CA GLY A 628 -28.24 -2.67 -2.94
C GLY A 628 -27.46 -2.38 -4.22
N VAL A 629 -27.62 -1.18 -4.77
CA VAL A 629 -26.86 -0.68 -5.93
C VAL A 629 -25.99 0.52 -5.50
N SER A 630 -24.84 0.70 -6.14
CA SER A 630 -23.92 1.81 -5.85
C SER A 630 -23.41 1.74 -4.40
N THR A 631 -23.50 2.82 -3.62
CA THR A 631 -23.30 2.82 -2.16
C THR A 631 -24.03 1.67 -1.46
N GLY A 632 -25.26 1.38 -1.87
CA GLY A 632 -26.03 0.27 -1.31
C GLY A 632 -25.40 -1.09 -1.62
N GLY A 633 -24.74 -1.24 -2.77
CA GLY A 633 -23.98 -2.44 -3.11
C GLY A 633 -22.76 -2.62 -2.21
N LEU A 634 -22.03 -1.53 -1.96
CA LEU A 634 -20.86 -1.55 -1.06
C LEU A 634 -21.28 -1.89 0.37
N LEU A 635 -22.40 -1.30 0.82
CA LEU A 635 -23.01 -1.65 2.10
C LEU A 635 -23.45 -3.12 2.12
N ALA A 636 -24.11 -3.64 1.08
CA ALA A 636 -24.48 -5.06 1.05
C ALA A 636 -23.26 -5.99 1.16
N LEU A 637 -22.16 -5.65 0.46
CA LEU A 637 -20.92 -6.41 0.52
C LEU A 637 -20.27 -6.35 1.91
N SER A 638 -20.15 -5.16 2.49
CA SER A 638 -19.56 -4.98 3.82
C SER A 638 -20.41 -5.65 4.92
N ALA A 639 -21.75 -5.58 4.80
CA ALA A 639 -22.65 -6.25 5.73
C ALA A 639 -22.40 -7.75 5.71
N ALA A 640 -22.40 -8.35 4.52
CA ALA A 640 -22.13 -9.76 4.35
C ALA A 640 -20.73 -10.13 4.86
N ALA A 641 -19.72 -9.30 4.60
CA ALA A 641 -18.36 -9.53 5.09
C ALA A 641 -18.27 -9.52 6.62
N CYS A 642 -18.90 -8.55 7.29
CA CYS A 642 -18.80 -8.35 8.74
C CYS A 642 -19.79 -9.17 9.58
N GLU A 643 -20.92 -9.59 9.01
CA GLU A 643 -21.97 -10.34 9.70
C GLU A 643 -22.07 -11.77 9.12
N PRO A 644 -21.45 -12.77 9.77
CA PRO A 644 -21.44 -14.15 9.28
C PRO A 644 -22.81 -14.81 9.21
N ARG A 645 -23.82 -14.30 9.93
CA ARG A 645 -25.18 -14.85 9.94
C ARG A 645 -26.00 -14.52 8.69
N ILE A 646 -25.61 -13.53 7.89
CA ILE A 646 -26.24 -13.26 6.59
C ILE A 646 -26.04 -14.47 5.68
N THR A 647 -27.09 -14.96 5.03
CA THR A 647 -27.07 -16.17 4.21
C THR A 647 -26.53 -15.92 2.81
N ALA A 648 -26.87 -14.78 2.19
CA ALA A 648 -26.52 -14.49 0.79
C ALA A 648 -26.44 -12.97 0.52
N ALA A 649 -25.62 -12.56 -0.44
CA ALA A 649 -25.45 -11.16 -0.81
C ALA A 649 -25.56 -10.93 -2.32
N SER A 650 -26.34 -9.91 -2.71
CA SER A 650 -26.44 -9.44 -4.10
C SER A 650 -25.92 -8.00 -4.18
N VAL A 651 -24.72 -7.82 -4.74
CA VAL A 651 -23.95 -6.57 -4.78
C VAL A 651 -24.04 -5.99 -6.18
N GLN A 652 -24.64 -4.81 -6.32
CA GLN A 652 -24.90 -4.23 -7.65
C GLN A 652 -24.19 -2.89 -7.86
N GLY A 653 -23.75 -2.64 -9.09
CA GLY A 653 -23.28 -1.35 -9.58
C GLY A 653 -22.10 -0.75 -8.82
N ILE A 654 -21.19 -1.57 -8.27
CA ILE A 654 -20.02 -1.03 -7.55
C ILE A 654 -18.83 -1.99 -7.51
N PHE A 655 -19.05 -3.29 -7.76
CA PHE A 655 -18.00 -4.30 -7.58
C PHE A 655 -16.89 -4.15 -8.62
N GLY A 656 -15.64 -4.05 -8.16
CA GLY A 656 -14.45 -3.85 -8.96
C GLY A 656 -13.30 -3.38 -8.07
N SER A 657 -12.08 -3.24 -8.60
CA SER A 657 -11.01 -2.62 -7.82
C SER A 657 -11.32 -1.14 -7.58
N MET A 658 -11.55 -0.77 -6.31
CA MET A 658 -11.79 0.63 -5.93
C MET A 658 -10.59 1.49 -6.31
N ARG A 659 -9.37 0.94 -6.23
CA ARG A 659 -8.16 1.64 -6.67
C ARG A 659 -8.23 2.01 -8.16
N ILE A 660 -8.55 1.05 -9.02
CA ILE A 660 -8.66 1.31 -10.48
C ILE A 660 -9.78 2.29 -10.76
N SER A 661 -10.92 2.12 -10.10
CA SER A 661 -12.09 2.95 -10.32
C SER A 661 -11.87 4.41 -9.88
N PHE A 662 -11.20 4.66 -8.74
CA PHE A 662 -10.81 6.02 -8.31
C PHE A 662 -9.63 6.62 -9.09
N ILE A 663 -8.87 5.82 -9.84
CA ILE A 663 -7.78 6.32 -10.68
C ILE A 663 -8.31 6.70 -12.06
N HIS A 664 -9.02 5.78 -12.72
CA HIS A 664 -9.49 5.96 -14.10
C HIS A 664 -10.79 6.77 -14.21
N ASP A 665 -11.68 6.67 -13.22
CA ASP A 665 -13.05 7.17 -13.32
C ASP A 665 -13.36 8.15 -12.18
N ARG A 666 -12.40 9.04 -11.87
CA ARG A 666 -12.43 9.97 -10.73
C ARG A 666 -13.71 10.81 -10.67
N ASP A 667 -14.20 11.22 -11.84
CA ASP A 667 -15.39 12.05 -11.99
C ASP A 667 -16.71 11.27 -11.86
N ARG A 668 -16.65 9.93 -11.84
CA ARG A 668 -17.84 9.06 -11.69
C ARG A 668 -18.13 8.70 -10.23
N HIS A 669 -17.16 8.88 -9.34
CA HIS A 669 -17.34 8.68 -7.91
C HIS A 669 -17.71 9.98 -7.20
N CYS A 670 -18.66 9.87 -6.27
CA CYS A 670 -18.81 10.90 -5.26
C CYS A 670 -17.54 10.93 -4.39
N ARG A 671 -17.03 12.12 -4.03
CA ARG A 671 -15.84 12.28 -3.19
C ARG A 671 -15.94 11.52 -1.86
N CYS A 672 -17.16 11.39 -1.31
CA CYS A 672 -17.39 10.63 -0.09
C CYS A 672 -17.03 9.13 -0.24
N GLY A 673 -17.02 8.59 -1.48
CA GLY A 673 -16.63 7.22 -1.81
C GLY A 673 -15.15 6.90 -1.56
N ALA A 674 -14.31 7.93 -1.40
CA ALA A 674 -12.91 7.75 -1.04
C ALA A 674 -12.77 7.46 0.47
N ILE A 675 -12.68 6.17 0.81
CA ILE A 675 -12.59 5.69 2.19
C ILE A 675 -11.12 5.69 2.66
N PRO A 676 -10.75 6.55 3.64
CA PRO A 676 -9.39 6.58 4.19
C PRO A 676 -8.97 5.22 4.72
N GLY A 677 -7.76 4.78 4.39
CA GLY A 677 -7.21 3.52 4.88
C GLY A 677 -7.80 2.25 4.26
N LEU A 678 -8.78 2.35 3.34
CA LEU A 678 -9.33 1.17 2.65
C LEU A 678 -8.26 0.51 1.78
N LEU A 679 -7.75 1.17 0.74
CA LEU A 679 -6.87 0.55 -0.28
C LEU A 679 -5.55 -0.05 0.21
N PRO A 680 -4.90 0.47 1.28
CA PRO A 680 -3.75 -0.22 1.87
C PRO A 680 -4.11 -1.58 2.47
N LEU A 681 -5.34 -1.77 2.93
CA LEU A 681 -5.78 -2.92 3.74
C LEU A 681 -6.76 -3.85 3.01
N PHE A 682 -7.61 -3.29 2.17
CA PHE A 682 -8.73 -3.94 1.50
C PHE A 682 -8.97 -3.37 0.11
N ASP A 683 -9.34 -4.25 -0.81
CA ASP A 683 -10.10 -3.94 -2.02
C ASP A 683 -11.39 -4.77 -2.06
N LEU A 684 -12.37 -4.40 -2.90
CA LEU A 684 -13.66 -5.12 -2.96
C LEU A 684 -13.55 -6.62 -3.26
N PRO A 685 -12.63 -7.14 -4.12
CA PRO A 685 -12.44 -8.58 -4.24
C PRO A 685 -12.02 -9.25 -2.93
N GLU A 686 -11.23 -8.59 -2.07
CA GLU A 686 -10.83 -9.14 -0.77
C GLU A 686 -12.02 -9.15 0.21
N LEU A 687 -12.87 -8.12 0.19
CA LEU A 687 -14.12 -8.12 0.96
C LEU A 687 -15.07 -9.24 0.53
N ALA A 688 -15.17 -9.53 -0.78
CA ALA A 688 -15.98 -10.65 -1.27
C ALA A 688 -15.47 -12.01 -0.77
N LEU A 689 -14.14 -12.19 -0.61
CA LEU A 689 -13.58 -13.40 -0.03
C LEU A 689 -13.96 -13.59 1.45
N LEU A 690 -14.23 -12.51 2.19
CA LEU A 690 -14.76 -12.59 3.57
C LEU A 690 -16.21 -13.10 3.64
N VAL A 691 -16.92 -13.15 2.51
CA VAL A 691 -18.29 -13.70 2.44
C VAL A 691 -18.29 -15.23 2.35
N THR A 692 -17.25 -15.84 1.77
CA THR A 692 -17.13 -17.30 1.61
C THR A 692 -17.37 -18.05 2.93
N PRO A 693 -18.05 -19.22 2.91
CA PRO A 693 -18.49 -19.99 1.73
C PRO A 693 -19.86 -19.55 1.19
N ARG A 694 -20.46 -18.48 1.73
CA ARG A 694 -21.83 -18.10 1.41
C ARG A 694 -21.95 -17.61 -0.03
N PRO A 695 -23.07 -17.82 -0.72
CA PRO A 695 -23.24 -17.37 -2.09
C PRO A 695 -23.21 -15.84 -2.20
N ILE A 696 -22.55 -15.35 -3.25
CA ILE A 696 -22.55 -13.94 -3.65
C ILE A 696 -22.94 -13.81 -5.13
N HIS A 697 -23.79 -12.82 -5.42
CA HIS A 697 -24.15 -12.39 -6.75
C HIS A 697 -23.64 -10.96 -6.98
N ILE A 698 -22.95 -10.75 -8.09
CA ILE A 698 -22.49 -9.45 -8.54
C ILE A 698 -23.28 -9.05 -9.80
N SER A 699 -23.74 -7.80 -9.86
CA SER A 699 -24.43 -7.27 -11.04
C SER A 699 -23.85 -5.93 -11.44
N ASN A 700 -23.41 -5.80 -12.69
CA ASN A 700 -23.01 -4.52 -13.29
C ASN A 700 -23.64 -4.45 -14.68
N ALA A 701 -24.40 -3.40 -14.96
CA ALA A 701 -25.06 -3.27 -16.25
C ALA A 701 -24.06 -3.01 -17.38
N VAL A 702 -24.47 -3.32 -18.61
CA VAL A 702 -23.63 -3.19 -19.82
C VAL A 702 -23.05 -1.77 -19.98
N ASN A 703 -23.86 -0.72 -19.75
CA ASN A 703 -23.43 0.67 -19.86
C ASN A 703 -23.27 1.35 -18.48
N ASP A 704 -22.96 0.57 -17.44
CA ASP A 704 -22.60 1.12 -16.15
C ASP A 704 -21.24 1.83 -16.25
N GLY A 705 -21.18 3.06 -15.73
CA GLY A 705 -19.94 3.85 -15.67
C GLY A 705 -18.87 3.23 -14.78
N PHE A 706 -19.17 2.23 -13.96
CA PHE A 706 -18.18 1.48 -13.19
C PHE A 706 -17.64 0.24 -13.92
N GLY A 707 -18.09 -0.03 -15.15
CA GLY A 707 -17.51 -0.98 -16.09
C GLY A 707 -17.64 -2.47 -15.69
N PRO A 708 -18.50 -3.27 -16.34
CA PRO A 708 -18.63 -4.70 -16.03
C PRO A 708 -17.35 -5.51 -16.30
N LEU A 709 -16.44 -4.99 -17.13
CA LEU A 709 -15.14 -5.62 -17.40
C LEU A 709 -14.28 -5.74 -16.14
N GLU A 710 -14.23 -4.70 -15.31
CA GLU A 710 -13.42 -4.71 -14.09
C GLU A 710 -14.03 -5.63 -13.03
N ALA A 711 -15.36 -5.63 -12.90
CA ALA A 711 -16.08 -6.59 -12.06
C ALA A 711 -15.76 -8.04 -12.44
N LYS A 712 -15.83 -8.37 -13.74
CA LYS A 712 -15.46 -9.70 -14.28
C LYS A 712 -14.02 -10.06 -13.98
N ARG A 713 -13.08 -9.12 -14.17
CA ARG A 713 -11.65 -9.33 -13.88
C ARG A 713 -11.44 -9.67 -12.40
N CYS A 714 -12.00 -8.88 -11.49
CA CYS A 714 -11.93 -9.12 -10.06
C CYS A 714 -12.57 -10.47 -9.66
N LEU A 715 -13.72 -10.81 -10.23
CA LEU A 715 -14.38 -12.10 -9.98
C LEU A 715 -13.53 -13.29 -10.43
N ASN A 716 -12.93 -13.22 -11.62
CA ASN A 716 -12.05 -14.28 -12.12
C ASN A 716 -10.85 -14.51 -11.19
N ARG A 717 -10.30 -13.43 -10.61
CA ARG A 717 -9.18 -13.52 -9.65
C ARG A 717 -9.57 -14.23 -8.35
N ILE A 718 -10.80 -14.03 -7.85
CA ILE A 718 -11.24 -14.60 -6.57
C ILE A 718 -11.96 -15.94 -6.71
N ALA A 719 -12.44 -16.32 -7.90
CA ALA A 719 -13.29 -17.49 -8.10
C ALA A 719 -12.65 -18.80 -7.60
N SER A 720 -11.38 -19.05 -7.93
CA SER A 720 -10.67 -20.26 -7.48
C SER A 720 -10.54 -20.29 -5.96
N LEU A 721 -10.21 -19.16 -5.34
CA LEU A 721 -10.10 -19.04 -3.88
C LEU A 721 -11.46 -19.27 -3.21
N TYR A 722 -12.54 -18.75 -3.80
CA TYR A 722 -13.91 -18.93 -3.32
C TYR A 722 -14.30 -20.41 -3.27
N GLN A 723 -13.96 -21.16 -4.31
CA GLN A 723 -14.25 -22.59 -4.43
C GLN A 723 -13.35 -23.44 -3.52
N GLN A 724 -12.06 -23.10 -3.42
CA GLN A 724 -11.14 -23.75 -2.46
C GLN A 724 -11.61 -23.53 -1.01
N ALA A 725 -12.19 -22.36 -0.73
CA ALA A 725 -12.87 -22.04 0.51
C ALA A 725 -14.29 -22.63 0.60
N GLY A 726 -14.62 -23.68 -0.18
CA GLY A 726 -15.88 -24.42 -0.07
C GLY A 726 -17.16 -23.62 -0.38
N GLY A 727 -17.05 -22.45 -1.00
CA GLY A 727 -18.19 -21.68 -1.49
C GLY A 727 -18.53 -22.00 -2.95
N PRO A 728 -19.73 -21.66 -3.42
CA PRO A 728 -20.05 -21.74 -4.84
C PRO A 728 -19.24 -20.70 -5.62
N ARG A 729 -19.04 -20.92 -6.92
CA ARG A 729 -18.45 -19.89 -7.77
C ARG A 729 -19.32 -18.62 -7.70
N PRO A 730 -18.75 -17.43 -7.44
CA PRO A 730 -19.50 -16.17 -7.45
C PRO A 730 -20.33 -16.00 -8.73
N GLU A 731 -21.59 -15.62 -8.58
CA GLU A 731 -22.49 -15.38 -9.71
C GLU A 731 -22.27 -13.97 -10.26
N PHE A 732 -22.37 -13.82 -11.58
CA PHE A 732 -22.29 -12.52 -12.26
C PHE A 732 -23.44 -12.35 -13.23
N SER A 733 -24.12 -11.21 -13.18
CA SER A 733 -25.07 -10.79 -14.20
C SER A 733 -24.66 -9.46 -14.84
N GLU A 734 -24.94 -9.36 -16.14
CA GLU A 734 -24.65 -8.18 -16.95
C GLU A 734 -25.95 -7.71 -17.63
N PRO A 735 -26.89 -7.16 -16.86
CA PRO A 735 -28.17 -6.73 -17.40
C PRO A 735 -27.99 -5.59 -18.42
N PRO A 736 -28.86 -5.48 -19.43
CA PRO A 736 -28.89 -4.29 -20.27
C PRO A 736 -29.28 -3.09 -19.40
N GLY A 737 -28.72 -1.92 -19.68
CA GLY A 737 -29.02 -0.73 -18.90
C GLY A 737 -27.80 0.14 -18.60
N ARG A 738 -28.00 1.09 -17.68
CA ARG A 738 -26.97 1.99 -17.13
C ARG A 738 -26.72 1.65 -15.66
N HIS A 739 -26.24 2.61 -14.88
CA HIS A 739 -26.02 2.44 -13.45
C HIS A 739 -27.35 2.36 -12.65
N GLU A 740 -27.95 1.16 -12.60
CA GLU A 740 -29.26 0.93 -12.00
C GLU A 740 -29.39 -0.46 -11.36
N PHE A 741 -30.36 -0.62 -10.45
CA PHE A 741 -30.60 -1.87 -9.73
C PHE A 741 -31.31 -2.90 -10.61
N ALA A 742 -30.66 -4.02 -10.88
CA ALA A 742 -31.27 -5.11 -11.62
C ALA A 742 -32.10 -6.01 -10.68
N PHE A 743 -33.41 -5.79 -10.68
CA PHE A 743 -34.32 -6.47 -9.77
C PHE A 743 -34.47 -7.97 -10.04
N GLU A 744 -34.70 -8.36 -11.28
CA GLU A 744 -34.99 -9.76 -11.63
C GLU A 744 -33.80 -10.72 -11.35
N PRO A 745 -32.54 -10.38 -11.72
CA PRO A 745 -31.38 -11.21 -11.34
C PRO A 745 -31.25 -11.38 -9.82
N ALA A 746 -31.45 -10.30 -9.04
CA ALA A 746 -31.38 -10.36 -7.59
C ALA A 746 -32.51 -11.21 -6.98
N LEU A 747 -33.73 -11.10 -7.49
CA LEU A 747 -34.85 -11.94 -7.07
C LEU A 747 -34.56 -13.42 -7.32
N MET A 748 -34.14 -13.77 -8.53
CA MET A 748 -33.84 -15.15 -8.89
C MET A 748 -32.71 -15.72 -8.02
N PHE A 749 -31.69 -14.92 -7.71
CA PHE A 749 -30.63 -15.29 -6.77
C PHE A 749 -31.18 -15.56 -5.35
N PHE A 750 -32.00 -14.67 -4.80
CA PHE A 750 -32.56 -14.85 -3.45
C PHE A 750 -33.53 -16.02 -3.36
N GLN A 751 -34.37 -16.26 -4.38
CA GLN A 751 -35.26 -17.42 -4.41
C GLN A 751 -34.48 -18.75 -4.34
N ARG A 752 -33.30 -18.83 -4.95
CA ARG A 752 -32.42 -20.01 -4.87
C ARG A 752 -31.70 -20.13 -3.52
N THR A 753 -31.30 -19.02 -2.92
CA THR A 753 -30.34 -19.01 -1.79
C THR A 753 -31.01 -18.88 -0.43
N ILE A 754 -32.04 -18.04 -0.30
CA ILE A 754 -32.81 -17.84 0.93
C ILE A 754 -34.25 -18.35 0.80
N GLY A 755 -34.60 -18.95 -0.34
CA GLY A 755 -35.91 -19.56 -0.60
C GLY A 755 -36.99 -18.56 -1.02
N LYS A 756 -38.10 -19.11 -1.52
CA LYS A 756 -39.34 -18.36 -1.79
C LYS A 756 -40.12 -18.17 -0.48
N PRO A 757 -40.83 -17.06 -0.30
CA PRO A 757 -41.83 -16.94 0.76
C PRO A 757 -42.90 -18.02 0.58
N THR A 758 -43.30 -18.68 1.66
CA THR A 758 -44.33 -19.72 1.64
C THR A 758 -45.72 -19.08 1.50
N ASN A 759 -46.43 -19.47 0.43
CA ASN A 759 -47.80 -19.09 0.02
C ASN A 759 -48.03 -17.60 -0.30
N VAL A 760 -47.68 -17.22 -1.53
CA VAL A 760 -48.42 -16.21 -2.29
C VAL A 760 -49.54 -16.96 -3.01
N HIS A 761 -50.76 -16.90 -2.47
CA HIS A 761 -51.97 -17.29 -3.22
C HIS A 761 -52.36 -16.18 -4.18
#